data_AF-A0A812HYA1-F1
#
_entry.id   AF-A0A812HYA1-F1
#
_cell.length_a   1.000
_cell.length_b   1.000
_cell.length_c   1.000
_cell.angle_alpha   90.00
_cell.angle_beta   90.00
_cell.angle_gamma   90.00
#
_symmetry.space_group_name_H-M   'P 1'
#
loop_
_entity.id
_entity.type
_entity.pdbx_description
1 polymer ?
#
loop_
_entity_poly.entity_id
_entity_poly.type
_entity_poly.pdbx_seq_one_letter_code
_entity_poly.pdbx_strand_id
1 'polypeptide(L)'
;MDKVIGSFCTLDCDSGDMDHELRQHICEHAEFLQADGASDEQLTMRFAEQDLLTNVRLLDRDPTHAARRLLRNAWRADPYLESVLDQYITSPESMTALIQYSADLKHLFEVAVLSDDNAPFSVRNLGWAAHRFDSMTRPLSRFIVLFDSIWACGIDVWNKRKGTRPGERAHSFLSESSAESLLQLAMLADGSAETLDLVRFFDRETFDSASVAETLTQFKHRLDTLFVQREVLQCPGHTTHIIALLRAKEKTAVLKHGVLKVLGGPDSIPLDLIDRCIARMCNWVKLVYARIAAEFPNHDLVNSMSVFNLGDSLEAAEQTGNYADTMKKARQESLLRLSQAFGVAVDGPNQQELFRQYMNLRRNALHLLRTGKAASNAEAWRLARSKLKDKRLSHHPTHLIDVVLCRYQCLNGFTTSGVEQSFSTFVRTLGDYRMHMQPSLQEHLLRVVLAAESCMSKGFKAICEQIWTLRFHEFRKPIKDRFRREPSASSNAKTETSWQNQRRSALRAAAASSSVRAEEDVSQDAAGVGRHFWQPGHNEEMKVLENLAKDARLEAYARNHLLQTEIGDDGEALCQDLQARQSKRKKQEDEHRRAFEKMRRLAKRPAMVVDASVYLHLGNAQHALDDMASAMTRQNFTLSEESEVLSSDYHVVARLDAAPVQARLAAALCGTALCNMMYITSSGKDGTCIANKRALSIQRRIWISEPFLLEKPAEADLLLQAISINGSNWRVVPEQTWFITR
;
A
#
# COMPACT_ATOMS: atom_id res chain seq x y z
N MET A 1 -15.71 -5.61 -8.85
CA MET A 1 -15.92 -6.86 -8.09
C MET A 1 -16.91 -7.79 -8.79
N ASP A 2 -18.13 -7.35 -9.11
CA ASP A 2 -19.14 -8.18 -9.80
C ASP A 2 -18.62 -8.87 -11.07
N LYS A 3 -17.93 -8.14 -11.95
CA LYS A 3 -17.27 -8.73 -13.13
C LYS A 3 -16.22 -9.78 -12.78
N VAL A 4 -15.47 -9.60 -11.68
CA VAL A 4 -14.43 -10.54 -11.25
C VAL A 4 -15.05 -11.83 -10.73
N ILE A 5 -16.12 -11.74 -9.93
CA ILE A 5 -16.88 -12.92 -9.50
C ILE A 5 -17.50 -13.61 -10.72
N GLY A 6 -18.10 -12.85 -11.64
CA GLY A 6 -18.62 -13.39 -12.89
C GLY A 6 -17.57 -14.14 -13.70
N SER A 7 -16.36 -13.58 -13.84
CA SER A 7 -15.24 -14.26 -14.52
C SER A 7 -14.77 -15.50 -13.77
N PHE A 8 -14.70 -15.48 -12.43
CA PHE A 8 -14.35 -16.64 -11.63
C PHE A 8 -15.38 -17.78 -11.78
N CYS A 9 -16.65 -17.42 -11.88
CA CYS A 9 -17.75 -18.38 -12.07
C CYS A 9 -17.95 -18.77 -13.54
N THR A 10 -17.09 -18.37 -14.49
CA THR A 10 -17.24 -18.77 -15.90
C THR A 10 -16.59 -20.14 -16.12
N LEU A 11 -17.37 -21.12 -16.56
CA LEU A 11 -16.98 -22.55 -16.56
C LEU A 11 -15.97 -22.95 -17.65
N ASP A 12 -15.72 -22.09 -18.64
CA ASP A 12 -14.67 -22.29 -19.64
C ASP A 12 -14.31 -20.96 -20.32
N CYS A 13 -13.03 -20.79 -20.68
CA CYS A 13 -12.56 -19.60 -21.41
C CYS A 13 -13.25 -19.44 -22.77
N ASP A 14 -13.73 -20.55 -23.33
CA ASP A 14 -14.21 -20.66 -24.71
C ASP A 14 -15.74 -20.69 -24.82
N SER A 15 -16.48 -21.13 -23.78
CA SER A 15 -17.95 -21.18 -23.80
C SER A 15 -18.60 -19.87 -23.32
N GLY A 16 -17.95 -19.15 -22.41
CA GLY A 16 -18.48 -17.91 -21.82
C GLY A 16 -19.68 -18.13 -20.89
N ASP A 17 -20.07 -19.37 -20.60
CA ASP A 17 -21.22 -19.68 -19.75
C ASP A 17 -20.87 -19.50 -18.26
N MET A 18 -21.69 -18.70 -17.57
CA MET A 18 -21.53 -18.36 -16.16
C MET A 18 -22.27 -19.36 -15.28
N ASP A 19 -21.57 -19.95 -14.31
CA ASP A 19 -22.13 -20.71 -13.21
C ASP A 19 -22.86 -19.79 -12.23
N HIS A 20 -24.16 -19.64 -12.46
CA HIS A 20 -25.03 -18.80 -11.65
C HIS A 20 -25.21 -19.34 -10.22
N GLU A 21 -25.17 -20.67 -10.02
CA GLU A 21 -25.31 -21.28 -8.70
C GLU A 21 -24.07 -21.00 -7.85
N LEU A 22 -22.87 -21.17 -8.42
CA LEU A 22 -21.62 -20.85 -7.73
C LEU A 22 -21.54 -19.35 -7.41
N ARG A 23 -21.94 -18.48 -8.34
CA ARG A 23 -21.96 -17.03 -8.12
C ARG A 23 -22.89 -16.67 -6.97
N GLN A 24 -24.11 -17.20 -6.98
CA GLN A 24 -25.08 -16.97 -5.90
C GLN A 24 -24.54 -17.49 -4.57
N HIS A 25 -23.96 -18.69 -4.57
CA HIS A 25 -23.36 -19.28 -3.37
C HIS A 25 -22.26 -18.38 -2.78
N ILE A 26 -21.32 -17.87 -3.59
CA ILE A 26 -20.27 -16.94 -3.15
C ILE A 26 -20.88 -15.66 -2.57
N CYS A 27 -21.86 -15.06 -3.26
CA CYS A 27 -22.52 -13.84 -2.81
C CYS A 27 -23.24 -14.01 -1.47
N GLU A 28 -23.88 -15.16 -1.26
CA GLU A 28 -24.62 -15.47 -0.05
C GLU A 28 -23.74 -15.97 1.10
N HIS A 29 -22.57 -16.56 0.84
CA HIS A 29 -21.79 -17.24 1.89
C HIS A 29 -20.43 -16.58 2.18
N ALA A 30 -20.07 -15.51 1.47
CA ALA A 30 -18.88 -14.74 1.80
C ALA A 30 -19.05 -14.00 3.14
N GLU A 31 -18.32 -14.46 4.16
CA GLU A 31 -18.33 -13.86 5.51
C GLU A 31 -17.14 -12.94 5.77
N PHE A 32 -16.09 -13.03 4.95
CA PHE A 32 -14.85 -12.29 5.13
C PHE A 32 -14.44 -11.64 3.82
N LEU A 33 -14.04 -10.37 3.89
CA LEU A 33 -13.48 -9.64 2.77
C LEU A 33 -12.28 -8.82 3.24
N GLN A 34 -11.17 -8.97 2.52
CA GLN A 34 -9.92 -8.28 2.77
C GLN A 34 -9.47 -7.57 1.49
N ALA A 35 -8.86 -6.40 1.66
CA ALA A 35 -8.17 -5.70 0.58
C ALA A 35 -6.95 -4.96 1.12
N ASP A 36 -6.12 -4.45 0.20
CA ASP A 36 -5.04 -3.53 0.57
C ASP A 36 -5.66 -2.30 1.26
N GLY A 37 -4.89 -1.62 2.10
CA GLY A 37 -5.21 -0.34 2.69
C GLY A 37 -5.31 0.83 1.72
N ALA A 38 -5.34 0.62 0.39
CA ALA A 38 -5.58 1.67 -0.60
C ALA A 38 -7.03 2.18 -0.54
N SER A 39 -7.22 3.50 -0.66
CA SER A 39 -8.54 4.14 -0.46
C SER A 39 -9.64 3.59 -1.37
N ASP A 40 -9.29 3.33 -2.63
CA ASP A 40 -10.26 2.91 -3.66
C ASP A 40 -10.67 1.45 -3.46
N GLU A 41 -9.77 0.61 -2.96
CA GLU A 41 -10.04 -0.78 -2.62
C GLU A 41 -10.92 -0.88 -1.36
N GLN A 42 -10.60 -0.08 -0.34
CA GLN A 42 -11.41 0.04 0.87
C GLN A 42 -12.83 0.53 0.56
N LEU A 43 -12.97 1.46 -0.39
CA LEU A 43 -14.28 1.92 -0.86
C LEU A 43 -15.00 0.81 -1.65
N THR A 44 -14.28 0.08 -2.49
CA THR A 44 -14.83 -1.04 -3.27
C THR A 44 -15.35 -2.16 -2.35
N MET A 45 -14.63 -2.50 -1.29
CA MET A 45 -15.08 -3.49 -0.31
C MET A 45 -16.41 -3.09 0.34
N ARG A 46 -16.57 -1.80 0.67
CA ARG A 46 -17.82 -1.29 1.28
C ARG A 46 -18.99 -1.36 0.31
N PHE A 47 -18.80 -0.99 -0.94
CA PHE A 47 -19.85 -1.15 -1.95
C PHE A 47 -20.16 -2.62 -2.19
N ALA A 48 -19.15 -3.49 -2.18
CA ALA A 48 -19.37 -4.92 -2.32
C ALA A 48 -20.16 -5.49 -1.14
N GLU A 49 -19.85 -5.11 0.10
CA GLU A 49 -20.62 -5.50 1.31
C GLU A 49 -22.10 -5.09 1.20
N GLN A 50 -22.39 -3.91 0.68
CA GLN A 50 -23.76 -3.39 0.57
C GLN A 50 -24.57 -4.02 -0.57
N ASP A 51 -23.96 -4.16 -1.75
CA ASP A 51 -24.69 -4.45 -2.99
C ASP A 51 -24.54 -5.90 -3.47
N LEU A 52 -23.52 -6.64 -3.00
CA LEU A 52 -23.11 -7.92 -3.59
C LEU A 52 -22.86 -9.05 -2.58
N LEU A 53 -22.18 -8.77 -1.47
CA LEU A 53 -21.73 -9.72 -0.46
C LEU A 53 -22.37 -9.38 0.90
N THR A 54 -23.68 -9.56 1.00
CA THR A 54 -24.48 -9.03 2.13
C THR A 54 -24.25 -9.76 3.45
N ASN A 55 -23.58 -10.91 3.44
CA ASN A 55 -23.30 -11.73 4.63
C ASN A 55 -21.88 -11.54 5.19
N VAL A 56 -21.14 -10.54 4.70
CA VAL A 56 -19.82 -10.20 5.23
C VAL A 56 -19.93 -9.77 6.69
N ARG A 57 -19.17 -10.45 7.56
CA ARG A 57 -19.07 -10.19 9.00
C ARG A 57 -17.81 -9.41 9.35
N LEU A 58 -16.75 -9.58 8.57
CA LEU A 58 -15.46 -8.94 8.80
C LEU A 58 -14.94 -8.32 7.51
N LEU A 59 -14.81 -6.99 7.54
CA LEU A 59 -14.01 -6.22 6.59
C LEU A 59 -12.66 -5.95 7.23
N ASP A 60 -11.61 -6.53 6.66
CA ASP A 60 -10.26 -6.36 7.17
C ASP A 60 -9.39 -5.51 6.23
N ARG A 61 -8.50 -4.74 6.84
CA ARG A 61 -7.43 -4.04 6.13
C ARG A 61 -6.17 -4.85 6.30
N ASP A 62 -5.46 -5.10 5.20
CA ASP A 62 -4.24 -5.91 5.24
C ASP A 62 -3.32 -5.48 6.42
N PRO A 63 -3.11 -6.40 7.40
CA PRO A 63 -2.38 -6.08 8.62
C PRO A 63 -0.89 -5.80 8.34
N THR A 64 -0.37 -6.28 7.21
CA THR A 64 0.96 -5.94 6.71
C THR A 64 1.07 -4.43 6.54
N HIS A 65 0.11 -3.80 5.86
CA HIS A 65 0.11 -2.34 5.62
C HIS A 65 -0.05 -1.54 6.91
N ALA A 66 -0.86 -2.03 7.85
CA ALA A 66 -0.95 -1.44 9.20
C ALA A 66 0.40 -1.48 9.92
N ALA A 67 1.12 -2.61 9.86
CA ALA A 67 2.46 -2.73 10.43
C ALA A 67 3.47 -1.78 9.75
N ARG A 68 3.39 -1.57 8.43
CA ARG A 68 4.25 -0.60 7.70
C ARG A 68 4.07 0.84 8.22
N ARG A 69 2.84 1.23 8.58
CA ARG A 69 2.52 2.58 9.07
C ARG A 69 3.14 2.89 10.44
N LEU A 70 3.51 1.87 11.23
CA LEU A 70 4.15 2.03 12.55
C LEU A 70 5.49 2.77 12.48
N LEU A 71 6.24 2.63 11.38
CA LEU A 71 7.48 3.38 11.17
C LEU A 71 7.21 4.71 10.49
N ARG A 72 6.55 4.67 9.31
CA ARG A 72 6.44 5.84 8.42
C ARG A 72 5.79 7.05 9.08
N ASN A 73 4.65 6.85 9.74
CA ASN A 73 3.88 7.99 10.25
C ASN A 73 4.48 8.51 11.56
N ALA A 74 4.92 7.61 12.43
CA ALA A 74 5.49 7.97 13.71
C ALA A 74 6.85 8.71 13.56
N TRP A 75 7.65 8.39 12.55
CA TRP A 75 8.88 9.13 12.27
C TRP A 75 8.62 10.50 11.64
N ARG A 76 7.63 10.61 10.74
CA ARG A 76 7.22 11.90 10.13
C ARG A 76 6.62 12.88 11.15
N ALA A 77 6.08 12.37 12.24
CA ALA A 77 5.54 13.21 13.31
C ALA A 77 6.63 13.99 14.07
N ASP A 78 7.89 13.55 14.01
CA ASP A 78 9.06 14.25 14.54
C ASP A 78 9.93 14.81 13.38
N PRO A 79 9.93 16.14 13.15
CA PRO A 79 10.71 16.75 12.08
C PRO A 79 12.22 16.44 12.14
N TYR A 80 12.77 16.22 13.35
CA TYR A 80 14.18 15.88 13.48
C TYR A 80 14.44 14.45 12.99
N LEU A 81 13.62 13.48 13.38
CA LEU A 81 13.75 12.10 12.91
C LEU A 81 13.60 12.01 11.39
N GLU A 82 12.62 12.73 10.82
CA GLU A 82 12.45 12.82 9.37
C GLU A 82 13.68 13.42 8.69
N SER A 83 14.24 14.52 9.22
CA SER A 83 15.43 15.15 8.65
C SER A 83 16.67 14.25 8.67
N VAL A 84 16.86 13.49 9.75
CA VAL A 84 17.97 12.53 9.89
C VAL A 84 17.83 11.40 8.87
N LEU A 85 16.62 10.84 8.71
CA LEU A 85 16.38 9.81 7.70
C LEU A 85 16.58 10.32 6.28
N ASP A 86 16.14 11.55 6.00
CA ASP A 86 16.29 12.17 4.69
C ASP A 86 17.76 12.40 4.33
N GLN A 87 18.52 12.97 5.26
CA GLN A 87 19.95 13.23 5.10
C GLN A 87 20.74 11.98 4.68
N TYR A 88 20.48 10.83 5.30
CA TYR A 88 21.32 9.64 5.13
C TYR A 88 20.74 8.58 4.20
N ILE A 89 19.42 8.45 4.12
CA ILE A 89 18.78 7.26 3.53
C ILE A 89 17.76 7.61 2.46
N THR A 90 16.74 8.44 2.77
CA THR A 90 15.58 8.58 1.89
C THR A 90 15.75 9.60 0.77
N SER A 91 16.60 10.61 0.98
CA SER A 91 16.84 11.62 -0.06
C SER A 91 17.50 10.98 -1.29
N PRO A 92 17.05 11.30 -2.52
CA PRO A 92 17.77 10.95 -3.74
C PRO A 92 19.20 11.49 -3.77
N GLU A 93 19.51 12.46 -2.90
CA GLU A 93 20.80 13.13 -2.78
C GLU A 93 21.66 12.59 -1.65
N SER A 94 21.12 11.64 -0.87
CA SER A 94 21.84 10.97 0.22
C SER A 94 23.00 10.13 -0.31
N MET A 95 24.02 9.92 0.54
CA MET A 95 25.14 9.04 0.20
C MET A 95 24.66 7.61 -0.12
N THR A 96 23.59 7.16 0.54
CA THR A 96 22.96 5.86 0.28
C THR A 96 22.43 5.75 -1.15
N ALA A 97 21.66 6.75 -1.60
CA ALA A 97 21.12 6.79 -2.95
C ALA A 97 22.23 6.92 -4.02
N LEU A 98 23.24 7.75 -3.76
CA LEU A 98 24.38 7.92 -4.67
C LEU A 98 25.13 6.61 -4.90
N ILE A 99 25.44 5.87 -3.82
CA ILE A 99 26.05 4.54 -3.93
C ILE A 99 25.08 3.58 -4.62
N GLN A 100 23.78 3.59 -4.30
CA GLN A 100 22.83 2.64 -4.88
C GLN A 100 22.60 2.83 -6.39
N TYR A 101 22.66 4.05 -6.92
CA TYR A 101 22.32 4.31 -8.33
C TYR A 101 23.52 4.49 -9.24
N SER A 102 24.74 4.68 -8.71
CA SER A 102 25.96 4.80 -9.53
C SER A 102 26.83 3.54 -9.47
N ALA A 103 27.03 2.88 -10.61
CA ALA A 103 27.90 1.69 -10.71
C ALA A 103 29.33 1.96 -10.23
N ASP A 104 29.90 3.11 -10.59
CA ASP A 104 31.23 3.51 -10.14
C ASP A 104 31.31 3.68 -8.62
N LEU A 105 30.29 4.32 -8.02
CA LEU A 105 30.27 4.54 -6.58
C LEU A 105 30.00 3.24 -5.81
N LYS A 106 29.25 2.29 -6.37
CA LYS A 106 29.16 0.93 -5.83
C LYS A 106 30.53 0.26 -5.79
N HIS A 107 31.30 0.38 -6.87
CA HIS A 107 32.63 -0.20 -6.91
C HIS A 107 33.56 0.45 -5.87
N LEU A 108 33.57 1.77 -5.75
CA LEU A 108 34.35 2.48 -4.72
C LEU A 108 33.94 2.04 -3.31
N PHE A 109 32.64 1.92 -3.05
CA PHE A 109 32.12 1.41 -1.78
C PHE A 109 32.54 -0.04 -1.51
N GLU A 110 32.44 -0.93 -2.51
CA GLU A 110 32.89 -2.32 -2.38
C GLU A 110 34.38 -2.40 -2.03
N VAL A 111 35.22 -1.58 -2.67
CA VAL A 111 36.65 -1.49 -2.35
C VAL A 111 36.87 -0.99 -0.93
N ALA A 112 36.13 0.03 -0.49
CA ALA A 112 36.21 0.54 0.88
C ALA A 112 35.84 -0.54 1.91
N VAL A 113 34.75 -1.28 1.68
CA VAL A 113 34.32 -2.39 2.55
C VAL A 113 35.35 -3.53 2.60
N LEU A 114 35.96 -3.87 1.48
CA LEU A 114 36.99 -4.91 1.44
C LEU A 114 38.31 -4.48 2.10
N SER A 115 38.54 -3.18 2.22
CA SER A 115 39.72 -2.60 2.87
C SER A 115 39.50 -2.32 4.36
N ASP A 116 38.28 -2.51 4.85
CA ASP A 116 37.91 -2.30 6.24
C ASP A 116 37.99 -3.61 7.02
N ASP A 117 39.12 -3.83 7.71
CA ASP A 117 39.36 -5.03 8.52
C ASP A 117 38.33 -5.21 9.66
N ASN A 118 37.66 -4.12 10.07
CA ASN A 118 36.66 -4.11 11.14
C ASN A 118 35.24 -4.28 10.62
N ALA A 119 35.01 -4.32 9.31
CA ALA A 119 33.69 -4.52 8.73
C ALA A 119 33.09 -5.87 9.20
N PRO A 120 31.91 -5.87 9.85
CA PRO A 120 31.32 -7.11 10.35
C PRO A 120 30.93 -8.11 9.25
N PHE A 121 30.70 -7.61 8.04
CA PHE A 121 30.40 -8.40 6.84
C PHE A 121 30.74 -7.61 5.57
N SER A 122 30.87 -8.32 4.45
CA SER A 122 31.12 -7.72 3.13
C SER A 122 29.86 -7.66 2.27
N VAL A 123 29.62 -6.52 1.61
CA VAL A 123 28.51 -6.29 0.66
C VAL A 123 28.94 -5.37 -0.48
N ARG A 124 28.26 -5.47 -1.62
CA ARG A 124 28.51 -4.63 -2.82
C ARG A 124 27.60 -3.42 -2.94
N ASN A 125 26.54 -3.36 -2.14
CA ASN A 125 25.54 -2.31 -2.18
C ASN A 125 24.84 -2.17 -0.82
N LEU A 126 24.11 -1.08 -0.64
CA LEU A 126 23.31 -0.83 0.56
C LEU A 126 21.89 -1.43 0.45
N GLY A 127 21.46 -1.82 -0.75
CA GLY A 127 20.19 -2.53 -0.94
C GLY A 127 18.97 -1.63 -0.87
N TRP A 128 19.13 -0.35 -1.22
CA TRP A 128 18.05 0.64 -1.25
C TRP A 128 17.05 0.38 -2.38
N ALA A 129 15.75 0.47 -2.07
CA ALA A 129 14.64 0.27 -3.00
C ALA A 129 13.48 1.26 -2.71
N ALA A 130 13.52 2.45 -3.31
CA ALA A 130 12.59 3.55 -3.03
C ALA A 130 11.07 3.22 -3.08
N HIS A 131 10.65 2.16 -3.76
CA HIS A 131 9.23 1.80 -3.95
C HIS A 131 8.56 1.14 -2.72
N ARG A 132 9.32 0.73 -1.69
CA ARG A 132 8.74 0.13 -0.46
C ARG A 132 9.40 0.75 0.77
N PHE A 133 8.62 1.38 1.64
CA PHE A 133 9.17 2.01 2.85
C PHE A 133 9.90 1.00 3.76
N ASP A 134 9.38 -0.23 3.91
CA ASP A 134 10.04 -1.29 4.71
C ASP A 134 11.38 -1.75 4.13
N SER A 135 11.63 -1.47 2.85
CA SER A 135 12.92 -1.75 2.24
C SER A 135 14.01 -0.82 2.80
N MET A 136 13.66 0.22 3.56
CA MET A 136 14.59 1.13 4.21
C MET A 136 15.35 0.48 5.37
N THR A 137 14.79 -0.52 6.06
CA THR A 137 15.45 -1.17 7.20
C THR A 137 16.81 -1.76 6.83
N ARG A 138 16.92 -2.35 5.63
CA ARG A 138 18.19 -2.94 5.14
C ARG A 138 19.29 -1.90 4.85
N PRO A 139 19.08 -0.86 4.01
CA PRO A 139 20.05 0.20 3.78
C PRO A 139 20.35 0.97 5.06
N LEU A 140 19.36 1.21 5.93
CA LEU A 140 19.58 1.83 7.24
C LEU A 140 20.52 0.98 8.11
N SER A 141 20.28 -0.33 8.20
CA SER A 141 21.15 -1.25 8.94
C SER A 141 22.56 -1.29 8.37
N ARG A 142 22.71 -1.49 7.07
CA ARG A 142 24.02 -1.53 6.40
C ARG A 142 24.76 -0.20 6.52
N PHE A 143 24.04 0.91 6.47
CA PHE A 143 24.63 2.23 6.61
C PHE A 143 25.32 2.40 7.97
N ILE A 144 24.63 2.02 9.05
CA ILE A 144 25.19 2.08 10.40
C ILE A 144 26.32 1.09 10.60
N VAL A 145 26.14 -0.16 10.17
CA VAL A 145 27.13 -1.21 10.40
C VAL A 145 28.42 -0.97 9.61
N LEU A 146 28.32 -0.42 8.40
CA LEU A 146 29.45 -0.17 7.49
C LEU A 146 29.82 1.31 7.41
N PHE A 147 29.54 2.08 8.48
CA PHE A 147 29.72 3.53 8.46
C PHE A 147 31.16 3.95 8.15
N ASP A 148 32.18 3.26 8.67
CA ASP A 148 33.59 3.54 8.39
C ASP A 148 33.90 3.42 6.89
N SER A 149 33.43 2.36 6.26
CA SER A 149 33.53 2.14 4.82
C SER A 149 32.80 3.21 4.00
N ILE A 150 31.62 3.66 4.46
CA ILE A 150 30.85 4.72 3.80
C ILE A 150 31.54 6.08 3.95
N TRP A 151 32.09 6.36 5.12
CA TRP A 151 32.86 7.58 5.39
C TRP A 151 34.08 7.66 4.48
N ALA A 152 34.86 6.57 4.39
CA ALA A 152 36.00 6.46 3.48
C ALA A 152 35.60 6.65 2.01
N CYS A 153 34.49 6.03 1.58
CA CYS A 153 33.93 6.23 0.25
C CYS A 153 33.54 7.70 0.01
N GLY A 154 32.93 8.36 1.00
CA GLY A 154 32.59 9.78 0.93
C GLY A 154 33.82 10.68 0.73
N ILE A 155 34.90 10.42 1.47
CA ILE A 155 36.19 11.12 1.31
C ILE A 155 36.73 10.93 -0.11
N ASP A 156 36.71 9.69 -0.61
CA ASP A 156 37.20 9.35 -1.94
C ASP A 156 36.41 10.04 -3.04
N VAL A 157 35.07 10.04 -2.93
CA VAL A 157 34.19 10.72 -3.90
C VAL A 157 34.42 12.23 -3.88
N TRP A 158 34.51 12.83 -2.68
CA TRP A 158 34.82 14.25 -2.53
C TRP A 158 36.16 14.60 -3.18
N ASN A 159 37.21 13.83 -2.92
CA ASN A 159 38.55 14.11 -3.43
C ASN A 159 38.67 13.90 -4.94
N LYS A 160 38.09 12.83 -5.47
CA LYS A 160 38.24 12.42 -6.89
C LYS A 160 37.25 13.11 -7.82
N ARG A 161 36.12 13.63 -7.33
CA ARG A 161 35.02 14.18 -8.15
C ARG A 161 34.64 15.62 -7.81
N LYS A 162 35.62 16.45 -7.41
CA LYS A 162 35.42 17.88 -7.10
C LYS A 162 34.70 18.61 -8.23
N GLY A 163 33.73 19.46 -7.89
CA GLY A 163 32.94 20.24 -8.86
C GLY A 163 31.86 19.45 -9.62
N THR A 164 31.70 18.15 -9.35
CA THR A 164 30.59 17.36 -9.88
C THR A 164 29.48 17.22 -8.83
N ARG A 165 28.24 16.93 -9.27
CA ARG A 165 27.11 16.70 -8.35
C ARG A 165 27.43 15.63 -7.28
N PRO A 166 27.95 14.43 -7.60
CA PRO A 166 28.34 13.46 -6.57
C PRO A 166 29.41 13.97 -5.58
N GLY A 167 30.38 14.75 -6.05
CA GLY A 167 31.42 15.35 -5.21
C GLY A 167 30.83 16.35 -4.22
N GLU A 168 29.97 17.27 -4.67
CA GLU A 168 29.31 18.25 -3.79
C GLU A 168 28.39 17.56 -2.77
N ARG A 169 27.70 16.47 -3.15
CA ARG A 169 26.88 15.71 -2.19
C ARG A 169 27.70 14.92 -1.18
N ALA A 170 28.84 14.35 -1.59
CA ALA A 170 29.77 13.74 -0.65
C ALA A 170 30.34 14.78 0.33
N HIS A 171 30.61 16.01 -0.14
CA HIS A 171 30.98 17.12 0.74
C HIS A 171 29.88 17.46 1.75
N SER A 172 28.63 17.64 1.30
CA SER A 172 27.49 17.86 2.20
C SER A 172 27.39 16.77 3.26
N PHE A 173 27.40 15.49 2.85
CA PHE A 173 27.38 14.34 3.76
C PHE A 173 28.48 14.41 4.82
N LEU A 174 29.74 14.65 4.42
CA LEU A 174 30.87 14.73 5.36
C LEU A 174 30.74 15.94 6.30
N SER A 175 30.29 17.08 5.78
CA SER A 175 30.19 18.33 6.54
C SER A 175 29.06 18.32 7.58
N GLU A 176 27.90 17.79 7.20
CA GLU A 176 26.67 17.81 7.99
C GLU A 176 26.58 16.62 8.95
N SER A 177 27.43 15.60 8.79
CA SER A 177 27.44 14.47 9.71
C SER A 177 27.85 14.87 11.12
N SER A 178 27.11 14.37 12.11
CA SER A 178 27.31 14.64 13.53
C SER A 178 27.14 13.37 14.36
N ALA A 179 27.67 13.37 15.58
CA ALA A 179 27.47 12.26 16.50
C ALA A 179 25.98 12.08 16.87
N GLU A 180 25.23 13.17 17.01
CA GLU A 180 23.80 13.15 17.34
C GLU A 180 22.98 12.53 16.21
N SER A 181 23.19 12.98 14.97
CA SER A 181 22.45 12.49 13.82
C SER A 181 22.74 11.00 13.53
N LEU A 182 23.98 10.54 13.74
CA LEU A 182 24.34 9.13 13.60
C LEU A 182 23.82 8.26 14.75
N LEU A 183 23.85 8.75 15.99
CA LEU A 183 23.26 8.05 17.13
C LEU A 183 21.75 7.90 16.95
N GLN A 184 21.08 8.98 16.55
CA GLN A 184 19.65 8.96 16.26
C GLN A 184 19.32 7.99 15.12
N LEU A 185 20.11 8.00 14.04
CA LEU A 185 19.94 7.08 12.92
C LEU A 185 20.12 5.61 13.35
N ALA A 186 21.05 5.32 14.25
CA ALA A 186 21.24 3.98 14.79
C ALA A 186 20.07 3.49 15.66
N MET A 187 19.50 4.38 16.47
CA MET A 187 18.29 4.05 17.24
C MET A 187 17.09 3.82 16.32
N LEU A 188 16.95 4.60 15.24
CA LEU A 188 15.96 4.35 14.20
C LEU A 188 16.19 3.00 13.51
N ALA A 189 17.46 2.61 13.28
CA ALA A 189 17.80 1.29 12.74
C ALA A 189 17.34 0.16 13.67
N ASP A 190 17.55 0.29 14.97
CA ASP A 190 17.06 -0.69 15.95
C ASP A 190 15.52 -0.77 16.00
N GLY A 191 14.82 0.37 16.02
CA GLY A 191 13.35 0.39 15.97
C GLY A 191 12.77 -0.19 14.66
N SER A 192 13.44 0.09 13.53
CA SER A 192 13.03 -0.42 12.21
C SER A 192 13.24 -1.92 12.06
N ALA A 193 14.26 -2.49 12.71
CA ALA A 193 14.52 -3.92 12.69
C ALA A 193 13.45 -4.69 13.47
N GLU A 194 13.02 -4.17 14.62
CA GLU A 194 11.93 -4.77 15.39
C GLU A 194 10.59 -4.70 14.65
N THR A 195 10.34 -3.57 13.98
CA THR A 195 9.09 -3.41 13.23
C THR A 195 9.09 -4.27 11.97
N LEU A 196 10.24 -4.44 11.29
CA LEU A 196 10.35 -5.32 10.14
C LEU A 196 10.04 -6.78 10.49
N ASP A 197 10.42 -7.24 11.68
CA ASP A 197 10.06 -8.59 12.14
C ASP A 197 8.54 -8.76 12.32
N LEU A 198 7.83 -7.71 12.76
CA LEU A 198 6.36 -7.69 12.81
C LEU A 198 5.74 -7.65 11.41
N VAL A 199 6.26 -6.82 10.50
CA VAL A 199 5.81 -6.78 9.10
C VAL A 199 5.96 -8.16 8.46
N ARG A 200 7.12 -8.82 8.64
CA ARG A 200 7.38 -10.18 8.15
C ARG A 200 6.52 -11.27 8.79
N PHE A 201 5.92 -11.01 9.95
CA PHE A 201 4.94 -11.92 10.52
C PHE A 201 3.65 -11.85 9.72
N PHE A 202 3.10 -10.66 9.48
CA PHE A 202 1.88 -10.47 8.69
C PHE A 202 2.05 -10.74 7.19
N ASP A 203 3.25 -10.54 6.65
CA ASP A 203 3.56 -10.77 5.24
C ASP A 203 3.58 -12.25 4.84
N ARG A 204 3.53 -13.18 5.82
CA ARG A 204 3.47 -14.63 5.55
C ARG A 204 2.04 -15.05 5.24
N GLU A 205 1.81 -15.61 4.05
CA GLU A 205 0.51 -16.21 3.68
C GLU A 205 0.01 -17.33 4.62
N THR A 206 0.81 -17.77 5.59
CA THR A 206 0.44 -18.79 6.57
C THR A 206 0.55 -18.30 8.01
N PHE A 207 0.54 -16.98 8.25
CA PHE A 207 0.58 -16.47 9.62
C PHE A 207 -0.66 -16.92 10.40
N ASP A 208 -0.47 -17.17 11.68
CA ASP A 208 -1.54 -17.66 12.56
C ASP A 208 -2.27 -16.48 13.21
N SER A 209 -3.57 -16.34 12.94
CA SER A 209 -4.38 -15.25 13.50
C SER A 209 -4.44 -15.31 15.03
N ALA A 210 -4.33 -16.51 15.61
CA ALA A 210 -4.29 -16.67 17.06
C ALA A 210 -3.01 -16.12 17.69
N SER A 211 -1.92 -16.04 16.93
CA SER A 211 -0.63 -15.51 17.40
C SER A 211 -0.50 -14.00 17.26
N VAL A 212 -1.47 -13.30 16.65
CA VAL A 212 -1.40 -11.86 16.40
C VAL A 212 -1.25 -11.07 17.69
N ALA A 213 -2.16 -11.28 18.65
CA ALA A 213 -2.16 -10.54 19.92
C ALA A 213 -0.86 -10.77 20.71
N GLU A 214 -0.38 -12.01 20.81
CA GLU A 214 0.89 -12.32 21.47
C GLU A 214 2.07 -11.67 20.75
N THR A 215 2.10 -11.71 19.42
CA THR A 215 3.17 -11.11 18.61
C THR A 215 3.23 -9.59 18.80
N LEU A 216 2.07 -8.92 18.86
CA LEU A 216 1.97 -7.49 19.17
C LEU A 216 2.45 -7.18 20.58
N THR A 217 2.05 -7.96 21.58
CA THR A 217 2.53 -7.80 22.98
C THR A 217 4.04 -7.97 23.08
N GLN A 218 4.60 -9.02 22.45
CA GLN A 218 6.04 -9.24 22.42
C GLN A 218 6.77 -8.11 21.69
N PHE A 219 6.18 -7.56 20.62
CA PHE A 219 6.75 -6.41 19.90
C PHE A 219 6.77 -5.16 20.79
N LYS A 220 5.65 -4.82 21.43
CA LYS A 220 5.55 -3.72 22.40
C LYS A 220 6.61 -3.86 23.50
N HIS A 221 6.70 -5.05 24.10
CA HIS A 221 7.68 -5.35 25.16
C HIS A 221 9.14 -5.14 24.71
N ARG A 222 9.48 -5.51 23.47
CA ARG A 222 10.82 -5.24 22.92
C ARG A 222 11.11 -3.75 22.73
N LEU A 223 10.11 -2.96 22.33
CA LEU A 223 10.27 -1.51 22.22
C LEU A 223 10.40 -0.83 23.59
N ASP A 224 9.61 -1.28 24.56
CA ASP A 224 9.71 -0.86 25.96
C ASP A 224 11.14 -1.10 26.49
N THR A 225 11.60 -2.35 26.37
CA THR A 225 12.94 -2.78 26.78
C THR A 225 14.02 -1.91 26.12
N LEU A 226 13.99 -1.75 24.79
CA LEU A 226 15.00 -0.97 24.07
C LEU A 226 15.04 0.50 24.53
N PHE A 227 13.92 1.21 24.47
CA PHE A 227 13.95 2.68 24.51
C PHE A 227 13.53 3.26 25.86
N VAL A 228 12.48 2.72 26.48
CA VAL A 228 11.97 3.27 27.74
C VAL A 228 12.82 2.76 28.91
N GLN A 229 13.20 1.48 28.90
CA GLN A 229 14.13 0.89 29.86
C GLN A 229 15.61 1.14 29.51
N ARG A 230 15.88 1.79 28.36
CA ARG A 230 17.21 2.20 27.89
C ARG A 230 18.19 1.05 27.58
N GLU A 231 17.71 -0.19 27.41
CA GLU A 231 18.56 -1.33 27.05
C GLU A 231 19.20 -1.20 25.67
N VAL A 232 18.73 -0.27 24.81
CA VAL A 232 19.36 0.05 23.52
C VAL A 232 20.83 0.47 23.64
N LEU A 233 21.27 0.92 24.83
CA LEU A 233 22.65 1.29 25.11
C LEU A 233 23.55 0.12 25.51
N GLN A 234 22.97 -1.03 25.87
CA GLN A 234 23.69 -2.18 26.42
C GLN A 234 23.52 -3.42 25.52
N CYS A 235 22.33 -3.59 24.96
CA CYS A 235 21.99 -4.70 24.09
C CYS A 235 22.74 -4.60 22.76
N PRO A 236 23.49 -5.63 22.34
CA PRO A 236 24.14 -5.67 21.03
C PRO A 236 23.17 -5.33 19.89
N GLY A 237 23.38 -4.18 19.25
CA GLY A 237 22.54 -3.65 18.18
C GLY A 237 23.24 -2.55 17.38
N HIS A 238 22.46 -1.82 16.59
CA HIS A 238 23.00 -0.72 15.77
C HIS A 238 23.50 0.43 16.65
N THR A 239 22.75 0.74 17.71
CA THR A 239 23.08 1.84 18.63
C THR A 239 24.38 1.57 19.40
N THR A 240 24.55 0.38 19.97
CA THR A 240 25.82 0.02 20.63
C THR A 240 26.98 -0.01 19.65
N HIS A 241 26.74 -0.46 18.42
CA HIS A 241 27.76 -0.48 17.35
C HIS A 241 28.23 0.94 17.01
N ILE A 242 27.31 1.89 16.78
CA ILE A 242 27.70 3.26 16.43
C ILE A 242 28.38 3.97 17.61
N ILE A 243 27.94 3.72 18.85
CA ILE A 243 28.59 4.28 20.05
C ILE A 243 30.03 3.79 20.14
N ALA A 244 30.25 2.48 20.01
CA ALA A 244 31.59 1.91 20.04
C ALA A 244 32.47 2.46 18.91
N LEU A 245 31.92 2.55 17.70
CA LEU A 245 32.61 3.02 16.50
C LEU A 245 32.99 4.51 16.59
N LEU A 246 32.13 5.36 17.15
CA LEU A 246 32.41 6.79 17.33
C LEU A 246 33.37 7.04 18.49
N ARG A 247 33.31 6.27 19.58
CA ARG A 247 34.25 6.38 20.70
C ARG A 247 35.65 5.84 20.40
N ALA A 248 35.75 4.80 19.56
CA ALA A 248 37.00 4.12 19.29
C ALA A 248 38.03 4.99 18.57
N LYS A 249 37.60 5.84 17.62
CA LYS A 249 38.52 6.63 16.79
C LYS A 249 37.86 7.88 16.22
N GLU A 250 38.62 8.98 16.22
CA GLU A 250 38.30 10.20 15.47
C GLU A 250 38.39 9.95 13.96
N LYS A 251 37.33 10.30 13.26
CA LYS A 251 37.23 10.29 11.81
C LYS A 251 37.43 11.70 11.31
N THR A 252 38.39 11.87 10.41
CA THR A 252 38.73 13.17 9.86
C THR A 252 38.41 13.24 8.37
N ALA A 253 37.99 14.41 7.90
CA ALA A 253 37.82 14.71 6.48
C ALA A 253 38.23 16.17 6.21
N VAL A 254 38.99 16.39 5.13
CA VAL A 254 39.37 17.74 4.70
C VAL A 254 38.31 18.25 3.72
N LEU A 255 37.53 19.24 4.15
CA LEU A 255 36.44 19.84 3.40
C LEU A 255 36.93 20.96 2.47
N LYS A 256 35.99 21.65 1.82
CA LYS A 256 36.29 22.79 0.95
C LYS A 256 37.06 23.87 1.71
N HIS A 257 38.03 24.50 1.03
CA HIS A 257 38.94 25.50 1.60
C HIS A 257 39.85 24.98 2.74
N GLY A 258 40.06 23.66 2.85
CA GLY A 258 40.99 23.09 3.82
C GLY A 258 40.45 22.98 5.25
N VAL A 259 39.14 23.18 5.45
CA VAL A 259 38.51 23.03 6.77
C VAL A 259 38.54 21.55 7.18
N LEU A 260 39.16 21.25 8.32
CA LEU A 260 39.18 19.90 8.87
C LEU A 260 37.87 19.63 9.64
N LYS A 261 37.11 18.64 9.18
CA LYS A 261 35.99 18.07 9.95
C LYS A 261 36.51 16.90 10.78
N VAL A 262 36.13 16.87 12.05
CA VAL A 262 36.37 15.75 12.97
C VAL A 262 35.02 15.21 13.43
N LEU A 263 34.88 13.89 13.46
CA LEU A 263 33.69 13.16 13.89
C LEU A 263 34.11 11.98 14.77
N GLY A 264 33.50 11.80 15.92
CA GLY A 264 33.92 10.77 16.88
C GLY A 264 35.04 11.26 17.81
N GLY A 265 35.61 10.33 18.58
CA GLY A 265 36.53 10.57 19.69
C GLY A 265 35.95 10.07 21.03
N PRO A 266 36.79 9.88 22.07
CA PRO A 266 36.37 9.31 23.36
C PRO A 266 35.18 10.06 24.00
N ASP A 267 35.16 11.39 23.89
CA ASP A 267 34.15 12.27 24.48
C ASP A 267 33.09 12.76 23.47
N SER A 268 33.04 12.15 22.29
CA SER A 268 32.16 12.60 21.19
C SER A 268 30.67 12.38 21.42
N ILE A 269 30.30 11.56 22.40
CA ILE A 269 28.92 11.21 22.74
C ILE A 269 28.70 11.48 24.23
N PRO A 270 28.39 12.74 24.61
CA PRO A 270 28.05 13.08 25.98
C PRO A 270 26.65 12.54 26.36
N LEU A 271 26.40 12.43 27.67
CA LEU A 271 25.16 11.82 28.19
C LEU A 271 23.90 12.60 27.79
N ASP A 272 23.98 13.93 27.73
CA ASP A 272 22.87 14.79 27.31
C ASP A 272 22.45 14.49 25.86
N LEU A 273 23.41 14.23 24.97
CA LEU A 273 23.14 13.84 23.59
C LEU A 273 22.40 12.50 23.53
N ILE A 274 22.82 11.52 24.34
CA ILE A 274 22.13 10.23 24.48
C ILE A 274 20.70 10.43 24.97
N ASP A 275 20.51 11.23 26.02
CA ASP A 275 19.19 11.51 26.60
C ASP A 275 18.26 12.18 25.59
N ARG A 276 18.77 13.11 24.78
CA ARG A 276 18.01 13.77 23.69
C ARG A 276 17.55 12.77 22.63
N CYS A 277 18.40 11.83 22.23
CA CYS A 277 18.05 10.81 21.24
C CYS A 277 17.02 9.80 21.81
N ILE A 278 17.24 9.33 23.04
CA ILE A 278 16.31 8.42 23.73
C ILE A 278 14.95 9.09 23.91
N ALA A 279 14.91 10.36 24.31
CA ALA A 279 13.64 11.07 24.52
C ALA A 279 12.77 11.15 23.26
N ARG A 280 13.38 11.30 22.07
CA ARG A 280 12.66 11.22 20.79
C ARG A 280 12.17 9.81 20.48
N MET A 281 12.99 8.80 20.77
CA MET A 281 12.57 7.41 20.62
C MET A 281 11.44 7.03 21.59
N CYS A 282 11.40 7.59 22.80
CA CYS A 282 10.26 7.44 23.71
C CYS A 282 8.98 8.06 23.12
N ASN A 283 9.06 9.24 22.52
CA ASN A 283 7.92 9.84 21.81
C ASN A 283 7.44 8.94 20.65
N TRP A 284 8.38 8.36 19.89
CA TRP A 284 8.07 7.39 18.86
C TRP A 284 7.38 6.12 19.43
N VAL A 285 7.89 5.54 20.53
CA VAL A 285 7.27 4.38 21.19
C VAL A 285 5.83 4.70 21.61
N LYS A 286 5.58 5.86 22.19
CA LYS A 286 4.22 6.30 22.56
C LYS A 286 3.29 6.35 21.34
N LEU A 287 3.73 6.92 20.22
CA LEU A 287 2.94 6.94 18.98
C LEU A 287 2.70 5.53 18.42
N VAL A 288 3.70 4.65 18.49
CA VAL A 288 3.56 3.24 18.06
C VAL A 288 2.52 2.51 18.90
N TYR A 289 2.54 2.69 20.22
CA TYR A 289 1.54 2.08 21.12
C TYR A 289 0.12 2.56 20.78
N ALA A 290 -0.05 3.88 20.65
CA ALA A 290 -1.34 4.48 20.26
C ALA A 290 -1.81 3.96 18.89
N ARG A 291 -0.89 3.79 17.94
CA ARG A 291 -1.23 3.27 16.60
C ARG A 291 -1.60 1.79 16.63
N ILE A 292 -0.93 0.97 17.43
CA ILE A 292 -1.34 -0.44 17.62
C ILE A 292 -2.74 -0.49 18.23
N ALA A 293 -3.03 0.34 19.25
CA ALA A 293 -4.36 0.37 19.85
C ALA A 293 -5.46 0.81 18.85
N ALA A 294 -5.13 1.68 17.89
CA ALA A 294 -6.06 2.15 16.87
C ALA A 294 -6.25 1.18 15.69
N GLU A 295 -5.18 0.51 15.24
CA GLU A 295 -5.21 -0.41 14.08
C GLU A 295 -5.54 -1.85 14.48
N PHE A 296 -5.21 -2.27 15.70
CA PHE A 296 -5.44 -3.60 16.24
C PHE A 296 -6.14 -3.51 17.61
N PRO A 297 -7.35 -2.96 17.70
CA PRO A 297 -8.03 -2.80 18.98
C PRO A 297 -8.39 -4.14 19.61
N ASN A 298 -8.47 -4.19 20.95
CA ASN A 298 -8.81 -5.44 21.68
C ASN A 298 -10.22 -5.97 21.36
N HIS A 299 -11.11 -5.11 20.87
CA HIS A 299 -12.45 -5.46 20.43
C HIS A 299 -12.51 -5.94 18.96
N ASP A 300 -11.38 -6.02 18.27
CA ASP A 300 -11.31 -6.56 16.92
C ASP A 300 -11.53 -8.10 16.90
N LEU A 301 -12.14 -8.58 15.81
CA LEU A 301 -12.51 -9.98 15.66
C LEU A 301 -11.28 -10.88 15.42
N VAL A 302 -10.28 -10.40 14.68
CA VAL A 302 -9.01 -11.12 14.48
C VAL A 302 -8.29 -11.24 15.82
N ASN A 303 -8.20 -10.15 16.58
CA ASN A 303 -7.58 -10.20 17.92
C ASN A 303 -8.30 -11.17 18.87
N SER A 304 -9.61 -11.35 18.71
CA SER A 304 -10.38 -12.32 19.49
C SER A 304 -10.04 -13.78 19.15
N MET A 305 -9.42 -14.06 17.99
CA MET A 305 -8.89 -15.39 17.66
C MET A 305 -7.69 -15.80 18.52
N SER A 306 -7.12 -14.88 19.30
CA SER A 306 -6.08 -15.18 20.30
C SER A 306 -6.50 -16.25 21.31
N VAL A 307 -7.80 -16.51 21.48
CA VAL A 307 -8.29 -17.63 22.29
C VAL A 307 -7.80 -18.98 21.77
N PHE A 308 -7.51 -19.13 20.48
CA PHE A 308 -6.96 -20.36 19.91
C PHE A 308 -5.44 -20.51 20.05
N ASN A 309 -4.76 -19.54 20.67
CA ASN A 309 -3.32 -19.63 20.89
C ASN A 309 -3.00 -20.63 22.01
N LEU A 310 -2.12 -21.59 21.73
CA LEU A 310 -1.70 -22.65 22.64
C LEU A 310 -0.27 -22.44 23.19
N GLY A 311 0.34 -21.26 22.95
CA GLY A 311 1.71 -20.95 23.35
C GLY A 311 1.99 -21.07 24.86
N ASP A 312 3.23 -21.43 25.21
CA ASP A 312 3.67 -21.76 26.58
C ASP A 312 3.60 -20.57 27.56
N SER A 313 3.71 -19.34 27.07
CA SER A 313 3.64 -18.12 27.90
C SER A 313 2.28 -17.97 28.59
N LEU A 314 1.21 -18.51 28.01
CA LEU A 314 -0.15 -18.41 28.56
C LEU A 314 -0.39 -19.37 29.73
N GLU A 315 0.35 -20.48 29.83
CA GLU A 315 0.16 -21.47 30.91
C GLU A 315 1.08 -21.20 32.11
N ALA A 316 2.31 -20.73 31.88
CA ALA A 316 3.20 -20.28 32.97
C ALA A 316 2.52 -19.20 33.84
N ALA A 317 1.71 -18.37 33.19
CA ALA A 317 0.94 -17.32 33.83
C ALA A 317 -0.40 -17.83 34.44
N GLU A 318 -0.96 -18.94 33.96
CA GLU A 318 -2.10 -19.62 34.61
C GLU A 318 -1.75 -20.28 35.95
N GLN A 319 -0.47 -20.61 36.17
CA GLN A 319 -0.02 -21.20 37.44
C GLN A 319 0.10 -20.15 38.57
N THR A 320 0.05 -18.86 38.23
CA THR A 320 0.04 -17.74 39.19
C THR A 320 -1.41 -17.30 39.45
N GLY A 321 -1.94 -17.61 40.64
CA GLY A 321 -3.39 -17.60 40.94
C GLY A 321 -4.20 -16.37 40.49
N ASN A 322 -3.72 -15.13 40.72
CA ASN A 322 -4.45 -13.92 40.30
C ASN A 322 -4.44 -13.69 38.77
N TYR A 323 -3.43 -14.19 38.08
CA TYR A 323 -3.27 -14.03 36.64
C TYR A 323 -4.12 -15.06 35.88
N ALA A 324 -4.34 -16.24 36.45
CA ALA A 324 -5.21 -17.29 35.91
C ALA A 324 -6.65 -16.81 35.68
N ASP A 325 -7.23 -16.09 36.64
CA ASP A 325 -8.60 -15.57 36.55
C ASP A 325 -8.74 -14.46 35.49
N THR A 326 -7.73 -13.58 35.40
CA THR A 326 -7.69 -12.51 34.40
C THR A 326 -7.64 -13.10 32.97
N MET A 327 -6.80 -14.10 32.75
CA MET A 327 -6.67 -14.77 31.44
C MET A 327 -7.92 -15.59 31.09
N LYS A 328 -8.53 -16.24 32.07
CA LYS A 328 -9.80 -16.95 31.89
C LYS A 328 -10.90 -15.98 31.46
N LYS A 329 -10.99 -14.81 32.10
CA LYS A 329 -11.94 -13.75 31.73
C LYS A 329 -11.71 -13.24 30.30
N ALA A 330 -10.46 -12.90 29.95
CA ALA A 330 -10.12 -12.42 28.61
C ALA A 330 -10.47 -13.44 27.49
N ARG A 331 -10.28 -14.74 27.75
CA ARG A 331 -10.71 -15.81 26.82
C ARG A 331 -12.22 -15.91 26.70
N GLN A 332 -12.92 -15.79 27.82
CA GLN A 332 -14.37 -15.82 27.83
C GLN A 332 -14.95 -14.64 27.05
N GLU A 333 -14.39 -13.44 27.23
CA GLU A 333 -14.74 -12.24 26.46
C GLU A 333 -14.46 -12.42 24.96
N SER A 334 -13.31 -12.99 24.60
CA SER A 334 -12.97 -13.28 23.20
C SER A 334 -13.91 -14.30 22.56
N LEU A 335 -14.24 -15.39 23.27
CA LEU A 335 -15.20 -16.39 22.78
C LEU A 335 -16.61 -15.83 22.67
N LEU A 336 -17.03 -15.00 23.63
CA LEU A 336 -18.32 -14.33 23.60
C LEU A 336 -18.42 -13.39 22.39
N ARG A 337 -17.36 -12.63 22.10
CA ARG A 337 -17.31 -11.76 20.93
C ARG A 337 -17.42 -12.56 19.63
N LEU A 338 -16.67 -13.65 19.52
CA LEU A 338 -16.73 -14.54 18.36
C LEU A 338 -18.12 -15.16 18.20
N SER A 339 -18.77 -15.56 19.31
CA SER A 339 -20.11 -16.14 19.28
C SER A 339 -21.15 -15.10 18.82
N GLN A 340 -21.08 -13.88 19.35
CA GLN A 340 -21.93 -12.75 18.95
C GLN A 340 -21.76 -12.39 17.47
N ALA A 341 -20.52 -12.25 16.99
CA ALA A 341 -20.23 -11.87 15.60
C ALA A 341 -20.69 -12.93 14.58
N PHE A 342 -20.58 -14.22 14.93
CA PHE A 342 -20.96 -15.32 14.05
C PHE A 342 -22.39 -15.83 14.26
N GLY A 343 -23.17 -15.18 15.13
CA GLY A 343 -24.56 -15.57 15.41
C GLY A 343 -24.69 -16.94 16.07
N VAL A 344 -23.67 -17.37 16.82
CA VAL A 344 -23.63 -18.65 17.54
C VAL A 344 -23.81 -18.37 19.01
N ALA A 345 -24.59 -19.19 19.71
CA ALA A 345 -24.74 -19.08 21.16
C ALA A 345 -25.10 -17.66 21.64
N VAL A 346 -26.21 -17.12 21.13
CA VAL A 346 -26.65 -15.74 21.40
C VAL A 346 -27.23 -15.59 22.82
N ASP A 347 -27.67 -16.70 23.42
CA ASP A 347 -28.26 -16.81 24.76
C ASP A 347 -27.29 -17.43 25.78
N GLY A 348 -27.43 -17.02 27.05
CA GLY A 348 -26.55 -17.41 28.16
C GLY A 348 -26.26 -18.92 28.29
N PRO A 349 -27.26 -19.82 28.17
CA PRO A 349 -27.02 -21.26 28.22
C PRO A 349 -26.10 -21.79 27.12
N ASN A 350 -26.29 -21.33 25.88
CA ASN A 350 -25.44 -21.75 24.77
C ASN A 350 -24.04 -21.15 24.86
N GLN A 351 -23.86 -19.98 25.46
CA GLN A 351 -22.53 -19.40 25.70
C GLN A 351 -21.70 -20.24 26.67
N GLN A 352 -22.34 -20.70 27.76
CA GLN A 352 -21.71 -21.60 28.72
C GLN A 352 -21.35 -22.94 28.07
N GLU A 353 -22.24 -23.47 27.21
CA GLU A 353 -21.99 -24.68 26.46
C GLU A 353 -20.82 -24.52 25.46
N LEU A 354 -20.75 -23.41 24.73
CA LEU A 354 -19.61 -23.10 23.84
C LEU A 354 -18.29 -23.08 24.62
N PHE A 355 -18.26 -22.40 25.77
CA PHE A 355 -17.06 -22.34 26.61
C PHE A 355 -16.65 -23.74 27.11
N ARG A 356 -17.62 -24.58 27.49
CA ARG A 356 -17.39 -25.96 27.90
C ARG A 356 -16.81 -26.81 26.75
N GLN A 357 -17.38 -26.71 25.54
CA GLN A 357 -16.88 -27.41 24.35
C GLN A 357 -15.45 -26.97 24.01
N TYR A 358 -15.19 -25.66 24.07
CA TYR A 358 -13.87 -25.08 23.88
C TYR A 358 -12.84 -25.64 24.87
N MET A 359 -13.13 -25.63 26.17
CA MET A 359 -12.19 -26.11 27.20
C MET A 359 -11.87 -27.61 27.04
N ASN A 360 -12.84 -28.41 26.63
CA ASN A 360 -12.63 -29.84 26.37
C ASN A 360 -11.68 -30.07 25.19
N LEU A 361 -11.88 -29.37 24.08
CA LEU A 361 -11.01 -29.47 22.90
C LEU A 361 -9.61 -28.89 23.14
N ARG A 362 -9.52 -27.76 23.85
CA ARG A 362 -8.25 -27.07 24.13
C ARG A 362 -7.22 -27.99 24.75
N ARG A 363 -7.61 -28.79 25.76
CA ARG A 363 -6.71 -29.72 26.45
C ARG A 363 -6.06 -30.70 25.48
N ASN A 364 -6.83 -31.23 24.54
CA ASN A 364 -6.35 -32.15 23.53
C ASN A 364 -5.44 -31.45 22.51
N ALA A 365 -5.82 -30.25 22.06
CA ALA A 365 -5.02 -29.45 21.14
C ALA A 365 -3.65 -29.09 21.76
N LEU A 366 -3.65 -28.63 23.01
CA LEU A 366 -2.43 -28.32 23.75
C LEU A 366 -1.52 -29.55 23.90
N HIS A 367 -2.08 -30.71 24.25
CA HIS A 367 -1.31 -31.95 24.35
C HIS A 367 -0.68 -32.35 23.00
N LEU A 368 -1.41 -32.18 21.89
CA LEU A 368 -0.91 -32.47 20.56
C LEU A 368 0.26 -31.56 20.16
N LEU A 369 0.15 -30.26 20.45
CA LEU A 369 1.23 -29.31 20.18
C LEU A 369 2.49 -29.65 21.01
N ARG A 370 2.32 -29.89 22.31
CA ARG A 370 3.44 -30.21 23.23
C ARG A 370 4.17 -31.51 22.91
N THR A 371 3.43 -32.53 22.49
CA THR A 371 4.03 -33.81 22.13
C THR A 371 4.69 -33.79 20.74
N GLY A 372 4.74 -32.64 20.07
CA GLY A 372 5.28 -32.48 18.72
C GLY A 372 4.43 -33.18 17.65
N LYS A 373 3.19 -33.56 17.97
CA LYS A 373 2.26 -34.22 17.04
C LYS A 373 1.54 -33.21 16.14
N ALA A 374 1.65 -31.92 16.44
CA ALA A 374 1.20 -30.81 15.61
C ALA A 374 2.32 -29.77 15.54
N ALA A 375 2.49 -29.13 14.39
CA ALA A 375 3.52 -28.10 14.16
C ALA A 375 3.03 -26.66 14.40
N SER A 376 1.71 -26.45 14.50
CA SER A 376 1.09 -25.12 14.66
C SER A 376 -0.19 -25.19 15.52
N ASN A 377 -0.68 -24.04 16.00
CA ASN A 377 -1.97 -24.00 16.73
C ASN A 377 -3.10 -24.49 15.83
N ALA A 378 -3.16 -24.02 14.59
CA ALA A 378 -4.19 -24.40 13.63
C ALA A 378 -4.24 -25.92 13.43
N GLU A 379 -3.07 -26.53 13.21
CA GLU A 379 -2.98 -27.97 13.06
C GLU A 379 -3.36 -28.72 14.34
N ALA A 380 -2.94 -28.23 15.51
CA ALA A 380 -3.26 -28.83 16.79
C ALA A 380 -4.78 -28.86 17.04
N TRP A 381 -5.48 -27.77 16.76
CA TRP A 381 -6.94 -27.69 16.87
C TRP A 381 -7.65 -28.59 15.85
N ARG A 382 -7.19 -28.58 14.59
CA ARG A 382 -7.74 -29.46 13.53
C ARG A 382 -7.59 -30.94 13.90
N LEU A 383 -6.42 -31.34 14.39
CA LEU A 383 -6.16 -32.71 14.83
C LEU A 383 -6.96 -33.07 16.09
N ALA A 384 -7.04 -32.17 17.07
CA ALA A 384 -7.87 -32.37 18.26
C ALA A 384 -9.34 -32.61 17.90
N ARG A 385 -9.88 -31.85 16.94
CA ARG A 385 -11.24 -32.02 16.45
C ARG A 385 -11.43 -33.34 15.67
N SER A 386 -10.44 -33.73 14.86
CA SER A 386 -10.49 -34.97 14.08
C SER A 386 -10.54 -36.23 14.97
N LYS A 387 -9.85 -36.21 16.12
CA LYS A 387 -9.86 -37.32 17.08
C LYS A 387 -11.23 -37.57 17.73
N LEU A 388 -12.07 -36.54 17.82
CA LEU A 388 -13.44 -36.69 18.32
C LEU A 388 -14.38 -37.36 17.31
N LYS A 389 -13.96 -37.58 16.06
CA LYS A 389 -14.70 -38.38 15.08
C LYS A 389 -14.49 -39.89 15.27
N ASP A 390 -13.59 -40.30 16.16
CA ASP A 390 -13.45 -41.71 16.56
C ASP A 390 -14.74 -42.17 17.27
N LYS A 391 -15.23 -43.38 16.97
CA LYS A 391 -16.53 -43.91 17.43
C LYS A 391 -16.68 -43.90 18.97
N ARG A 392 -15.57 -43.88 19.69
CA ARG A 392 -15.53 -43.84 21.17
C ARG A 392 -15.78 -42.44 21.75
N LEU A 393 -15.61 -41.39 20.94
CA LEU A 393 -15.65 -39.98 21.37
C LEU A 393 -16.69 -39.16 20.57
N SER A 394 -17.42 -39.80 19.65
CA SER A 394 -18.41 -39.14 18.78
C SER A 394 -19.62 -38.57 19.51
N HIS A 395 -19.82 -38.92 20.79
CA HIS A 395 -20.89 -38.38 21.64
C HIS A 395 -20.54 -37.00 22.25
N HIS A 396 -19.30 -36.52 22.12
CA HIS A 396 -18.93 -35.21 22.66
C HIS A 396 -19.53 -34.07 21.80
N PRO A 397 -20.35 -33.17 22.39
CA PRO A 397 -20.94 -32.07 21.64
C PRO A 397 -19.85 -31.10 21.18
N THR A 398 -19.92 -30.73 19.89
CA THR A 398 -18.94 -29.86 19.22
C THR A 398 -19.59 -28.87 18.27
N HIS A 399 -20.92 -28.87 18.20
CA HIS A 399 -21.68 -28.13 17.19
C HIS A 399 -21.55 -26.60 17.30
N LEU A 400 -21.26 -26.04 18.48
CA LEU A 400 -21.08 -24.59 18.64
C LEU A 400 -19.63 -24.19 18.34
N ILE A 401 -18.68 -24.93 18.90
CA ILE A 401 -17.26 -24.64 18.70
C ILE A 401 -16.81 -24.89 17.27
N ASP A 402 -17.42 -25.83 16.54
CA ASP A 402 -17.10 -26.09 15.13
C ASP A 402 -17.35 -24.87 14.25
N VAL A 403 -18.37 -24.09 14.55
CA VAL A 403 -18.72 -22.88 13.79
C VAL A 403 -17.62 -21.83 13.96
N VAL A 404 -17.16 -21.60 15.19
CA VAL A 404 -16.07 -20.64 15.47
C VAL A 404 -14.73 -21.17 14.98
N LEU A 405 -14.44 -22.45 15.22
CA LEU A 405 -13.17 -23.08 14.87
C LEU A 405 -12.98 -23.14 13.35
N CYS A 406 -14.03 -23.42 12.58
CA CYS A 406 -13.95 -23.39 11.10
C CYS A 406 -13.51 -22.02 10.60
N ARG A 407 -14.06 -20.94 11.18
CA ARG A 407 -13.73 -19.56 10.79
C ARG A 407 -12.31 -19.18 11.17
N TYR A 408 -11.84 -19.60 12.35
CA TYR A 408 -10.41 -19.48 12.70
C TYR A 408 -9.51 -20.14 11.66
N GLN A 409 -9.84 -21.36 11.21
CA GLN A 409 -9.05 -22.06 10.20
C GLN A 409 -9.08 -21.35 8.83
N CYS A 410 -10.21 -20.75 8.46
CA CYS A 410 -10.34 -19.96 7.22
C CYS A 410 -9.61 -18.61 7.30
N LEU A 411 -9.50 -18.03 8.50
CA LEU A 411 -8.83 -16.75 8.76
C LEU A 411 -7.34 -16.93 9.08
N ASN A 412 -6.74 -18.08 8.83
CA ASN A 412 -5.29 -18.19 8.92
C ASN A 412 -4.65 -17.78 7.60
N GLY A 413 -3.63 -16.93 7.67
CA GLY A 413 -2.92 -16.48 6.47
C GLY A 413 -3.62 -15.41 5.63
N PHE A 414 -4.61 -14.71 6.20
CA PHE A 414 -5.33 -13.63 5.52
C PHE A 414 -4.40 -12.42 5.30
N THR A 415 -3.72 -12.39 4.17
CA THR A 415 -2.89 -11.26 3.73
C THR A 415 -2.94 -11.15 2.21
N THR A 416 -2.86 -9.94 1.70
CA THR A 416 -2.81 -9.69 0.25
C THR A 416 -1.37 -9.70 -0.28
N SER A 417 -0.37 -9.83 0.60
CA SER A 417 1.06 -9.81 0.23
C SER A 417 1.44 -10.87 -0.80
N GLY A 418 0.81 -12.03 -0.77
CA GLY A 418 1.03 -13.13 -1.70
C GLY A 418 0.83 -12.75 -3.16
N VAL A 419 -0.16 -11.89 -3.41
CA VAL A 419 -0.46 -11.35 -4.74
C VAL A 419 0.65 -10.41 -5.20
N GLU A 420 1.15 -9.52 -4.33
CA GLU A 420 2.28 -8.65 -4.66
C GLU A 420 3.59 -9.42 -4.90
N GLN A 421 3.83 -10.48 -4.11
CA GLN A 421 4.99 -11.37 -4.27
C GLN A 421 4.91 -12.14 -5.59
N SER A 422 3.70 -12.57 -5.96
CA SER A 422 3.39 -13.22 -7.24
C SER A 422 3.73 -12.31 -8.42
N PHE A 423 3.29 -11.04 -8.40
CA PHE A 423 3.66 -10.06 -9.42
C PHE A 423 5.15 -9.77 -9.44
N SER A 424 5.78 -9.61 -8.28
CA SER A 424 7.23 -9.37 -8.17
C SER A 424 8.04 -10.54 -8.74
N THR A 425 7.60 -11.78 -8.45
CA THR A 425 8.20 -13.01 -8.96
C THR A 425 8.01 -13.13 -10.47
N PHE A 426 6.84 -12.79 -10.98
CA PHE A 426 6.55 -12.75 -12.41
C PHE A 426 7.47 -11.78 -13.16
N VAL A 427 7.56 -10.53 -12.69
CA VAL A 427 8.46 -9.51 -13.27
C VAL A 427 9.91 -9.98 -13.23
N ARG A 428 10.38 -10.53 -12.10
CA ARG A 428 11.75 -11.06 -11.97
C ARG A 428 12.03 -12.24 -12.91
N THR A 429 11.05 -13.11 -13.10
CA THR A 429 11.20 -14.35 -13.89
C THR A 429 11.22 -14.07 -15.39
N LEU A 430 10.41 -13.12 -15.85
CA LEU A 430 10.34 -12.77 -17.27
C LEU A 430 11.38 -11.72 -17.69
N GLY A 431 11.76 -10.81 -16.79
CA GLY A 431 12.66 -9.70 -17.05
C GLY A 431 12.07 -8.62 -17.97
N ASP A 432 12.70 -7.45 -18.01
CA ASP A 432 12.18 -6.25 -18.69
C ASP A 432 11.93 -6.45 -20.19
N TYR A 433 12.73 -7.29 -20.86
CA TYR A 433 12.64 -7.54 -22.30
C TYR A 433 11.38 -8.32 -22.72
N ARG A 434 10.71 -9.00 -21.79
CA ARG A 434 9.53 -9.83 -22.08
C ARG A 434 8.20 -9.16 -21.68
N MET A 435 8.25 -7.97 -21.08
CA MET A 435 7.08 -7.19 -20.65
C MET A 435 6.26 -6.60 -21.81
N HIS A 436 6.72 -6.74 -23.07
CA HIS A 436 6.02 -6.29 -24.28
C HIS A 436 5.30 -7.41 -25.04
N MET A 437 5.21 -8.61 -24.48
CA MET A 437 4.45 -9.70 -25.11
C MET A 437 2.94 -9.42 -25.08
N GLN A 438 2.18 -10.06 -25.98
CA GLN A 438 0.73 -9.94 -26.05
C GLN A 438 0.05 -10.23 -24.69
N PRO A 439 -1.00 -9.49 -24.29
CA PRO A 439 -1.64 -9.63 -22.98
C PRO A 439 -2.10 -11.06 -22.64
N SER A 440 -2.65 -11.78 -23.62
CA SER A 440 -3.07 -13.19 -23.46
C SER A 440 -1.90 -14.13 -23.14
N LEU A 441 -0.71 -13.86 -23.70
CA LEU A 441 0.49 -14.63 -23.41
C LEU A 441 1.09 -14.29 -22.04
N GLN A 442 1.00 -13.01 -21.62
CA GLN A 442 1.36 -12.59 -20.26
C GLN A 442 0.52 -13.34 -19.22
N GLU A 443 -0.79 -13.41 -19.45
CA GLU A 443 -1.73 -14.10 -18.58
C GLU A 443 -1.43 -15.60 -18.49
N HIS A 444 -1.24 -16.29 -19.62
CA HIS A 444 -0.87 -17.70 -19.61
C HIS A 444 0.45 -17.98 -18.89
N LEU A 445 1.48 -17.16 -19.12
CA LEU A 445 2.77 -17.32 -18.42
C LEU A 445 2.64 -17.03 -16.93
N LEU A 446 1.82 -16.05 -16.53
CA LEU A 446 1.55 -15.76 -15.14
C LEU A 446 0.92 -16.98 -14.47
N ARG A 447 -0.13 -17.55 -15.09
CA ARG A 447 -0.78 -18.79 -14.59
C ARG A 447 0.23 -19.93 -14.43
N VAL A 448 1.13 -20.14 -15.38
CA VAL A 448 2.16 -21.19 -15.29
C VAL A 448 3.18 -20.92 -14.18
N VAL A 449 3.66 -19.67 -14.05
CA VAL A 449 4.63 -19.29 -13.01
C VAL A 449 4.03 -19.44 -11.61
N LEU A 450 2.75 -19.07 -11.43
CA LEU A 450 2.06 -19.18 -10.15
C LEU A 450 1.64 -20.62 -9.83
N ALA A 451 1.27 -21.42 -10.83
CA ALA A 451 0.96 -22.83 -10.67
C ALA A 451 2.20 -23.73 -10.47
N ALA A 452 3.41 -23.21 -10.70
CA ALA A 452 4.62 -24.03 -10.73
C ALA A 452 4.96 -24.68 -9.37
N GLU A 453 4.60 -24.07 -8.24
CA GLU A 453 4.90 -24.61 -6.91
C GLU A 453 3.83 -25.58 -6.41
N SER A 454 2.56 -25.38 -6.76
CA SER A 454 1.42 -26.15 -6.26
C SER A 454 0.93 -27.24 -7.22
N CYS A 455 1.15 -27.10 -8.53
CA CYS A 455 0.56 -27.96 -9.56
C CYS A 455 1.59 -28.84 -10.30
N MET A 456 2.89 -28.60 -10.14
CA MET A 456 3.93 -29.41 -10.79
C MET A 456 4.16 -30.72 -10.05
N SER A 457 3.23 -31.67 -10.24
CA SER A 457 3.52 -33.06 -9.93
C SER A 457 4.79 -33.51 -10.67
N LYS A 458 5.55 -34.44 -10.08
CA LYS A 458 6.76 -35.00 -10.74
C LYS A 458 6.47 -35.49 -12.17
N GLY A 459 5.26 -35.99 -12.43
CA GLY A 459 4.80 -36.42 -13.74
C GLY A 459 4.59 -35.27 -14.73
N PHE A 460 3.96 -34.16 -14.32
CA PHE A 460 3.75 -33.00 -15.19
C PHE A 460 5.08 -32.37 -15.62
N LYS A 461 6.03 -32.24 -14.69
CA LYS A 461 7.38 -31.75 -14.98
C LYS A 461 8.09 -32.61 -16.04
N ALA A 462 8.03 -33.93 -15.91
CA ALA A 462 8.63 -34.86 -16.86
C ALA A 462 8.02 -34.73 -18.27
N ILE A 463 6.70 -34.55 -18.37
CA ILE A 463 6.01 -34.31 -19.65
C ILE A 463 6.46 -33.00 -20.28
N CYS A 464 6.52 -31.91 -19.49
CA CYS A 464 7.02 -30.62 -19.98
C CYS A 464 8.48 -30.71 -20.45
N GLU A 465 9.34 -31.41 -19.72
CA GLU A 465 10.73 -31.65 -20.11
C GLU A 465 10.84 -32.46 -21.41
N GLN A 466 9.97 -33.47 -21.61
CA GLN A 466 9.89 -34.23 -22.85
C GLN A 466 9.43 -33.37 -24.03
N ILE A 467 8.34 -32.61 -23.89
CA ILE A 467 7.82 -31.72 -24.93
C ILE A 467 8.87 -30.67 -25.30
N TRP A 468 9.54 -30.08 -24.31
CA TRP A 468 10.62 -29.14 -24.54
C TRP A 468 11.76 -29.76 -25.32
N THR A 469 12.24 -30.94 -24.90
CA THR A 469 13.33 -31.65 -25.56
C THR A 469 12.98 -32.00 -27.01
N LEU A 470 11.73 -32.39 -27.28
CA LEU A 470 11.21 -32.65 -28.63
C LEU A 470 11.19 -31.39 -29.51
N ARG A 471 10.88 -30.22 -28.95
CA ARG A 471 10.68 -28.98 -29.72
C ARG A 471 11.94 -28.12 -29.84
N PHE A 472 12.81 -28.15 -28.84
CA PHE A 472 13.93 -27.23 -28.68
C PHE A 472 15.26 -27.93 -28.37
N HIS A 473 15.30 -29.27 -28.45
CA HIS A 473 16.43 -30.12 -28.05
C HIS A 473 16.73 -30.11 -26.55
N GLU A 474 17.75 -30.89 -26.15
CA GLU A 474 18.16 -31.00 -24.75
C GLU A 474 18.33 -29.62 -24.11
N PHE A 475 17.87 -29.49 -22.87
CA PHE A 475 18.17 -28.32 -22.06
C PHE A 475 19.68 -28.05 -22.13
N ARG A 476 20.06 -26.78 -22.33
CA ARG A 476 21.44 -26.38 -22.04
C ARG A 476 21.71 -26.85 -20.63
N LYS A 477 22.67 -27.78 -20.48
CA LYS A 477 23.09 -28.26 -19.17
C LYS A 477 23.31 -27.02 -18.33
N PRO A 478 22.62 -26.88 -17.18
CA PRO A 478 22.88 -25.75 -16.32
C PRO A 478 24.39 -25.73 -16.12
N ILE A 479 25.02 -24.56 -16.29
CA ILE A 479 26.44 -24.40 -16.03
C ILE A 479 26.63 -24.89 -14.61
N LYS A 480 27.10 -26.13 -14.47
CA LYS A 480 27.43 -26.72 -13.19
C LYS A 480 28.55 -25.82 -12.66
N ASP A 481 28.33 -25.26 -11.49
CA ASP A 481 29.29 -24.44 -10.75
C ASP A 481 29.68 -23.09 -11.36
N ARG A 482 28.78 -22.10 -11.27
CA ARG A 482 29.24 -20.85 -10.62
C ARG A 482 29.25 -21.11 -9.13
N PHE A 483 30.35 -21.66 -8.62
CA PHE A 483 30.78 -21.69 -7.21
C PHE A 483 29.74 -21.12 -6.21
N ARG A 484 28.66 -21.84 -5.94
CA ARG A 484 28.07 -21.80 -4.60
C ARG A 484 28.86 -22.82 -3.83
N ARG A 485 30.02 -22.41 -3.30
CA ARG A 485 30.53 -23.05 -2.09
C ARG A 485 29.37 -22.97 -1.12
N GLU A 486 28.78 -24.11 -0.77
CA GLU A 486 28.05 -24.19 0.48
C GLU A 486 28.98 -23.59 1.53
N PRO A 487 28.55 -22.55 2.27
CA PRO A 487 29.40 -22.02 3.31
C PRO A 487 29.71 -23.18 4.24
N SER A 488 30.98 -23.53 4.38
CA SER A 488 31.39 -24.46 5.42
C SER A 488 30.85 -23.90 6.74
N ALA A 489 30.29 -24.75 7.60
CA ALA A 489 29.65 -24.32 8.85
C ALA A 489 30.54 -23.41 9.74
N SER A 490 31.86 -23.41 9.51
CA SER A 490 32.85 -22.53 10.15
C SER A 490 32.94 -21.08 9.62
N SER A 491 32.32 -20.74 8.47
CA SER A 491 32.42 -19.40 7.84
C SER A 491 31.25 -18.46 8.18
N ASN A 492 30.25 -18.92 8.93
CA ASN A 492 28.99 -18.18 9.14
C ASN A 492 29.13 -16.90 9.99
N ALA A 493 30.25 -16.70 10.70
CA ALA A 493 30.40 -15.61 11.65
C ALA A 493 30.43 -14.19 11.02
N LYS A 494 30.89 -14.03 9.77
CA LYS A 494 31.00 -12.72 9.08
C LYS A 494 29.90 -12.47 8.03
N THR A 495 28.66 -12.86 8.33
CA THR A 495 27.52 -12.63 7.42
C THR A 495 26.54 -11.62 7.98
N GLU A 496 25.89 -10.84 7.10
CA GLU A 496 24.80 -9.90 7.46
C GLU A 496 23.70 -10.62 8.26
N THR A 497 23.35 -11.85 7.87
CA THR A 497 22.36 -12.68 8.56
C THR A 497 22.80 -13.07 9.97
N SER A 498 24.06 -13.44 10.16
CA SER A 498 24.60 -13.77 11.48
C SER A 498 24.55 -12.57 12.42
N TRP A 499 24.96 -11.39 11.94
CA TRP A 499 24.89 -10.14 12.71
C TRP A 499 23.45 -9.82 13.15
N GLN A 500 22.49 -9.91 12.23
CA GLN A 500 21.07 -9.70 12.53
C GLN A 500 20.51 -10.73 13.52
N ASN A 501 20.94 -12.00 13.42
CA ASN A 501 20.52 -13.05 14.34
C ASN A 501 21.08 -12.84 15.75
N GLN A 502 22.35 -12.45 15.86
CA GLN A 502 22.98 -12.14 17.14
C GLN A 502 22.26 -11.01 17.87
N ARG A 503 21.99 -9.89 17.16
CA ARG A 503 21.20 -8.76 17.68
C ARG A 503 19.84 -9.22 18.20
N ARG A 504 19.07 -9.94 17.37
CA ARG A 504 17.72 -10.40 17.74
C ARG A 504 17.72 -11.32 18.95
N SER A 505 18.66 -12.25 19.02
CA SER A 505 18.81 -13.15 20.17
C SER A 505 19.14 -12.39 21.44
N ALA A 506 20.03 -11.40 21.37
CA ALA A 506 20.41 -10.59 22.54
C ALA A 506 19.24 -9.75 23.05
N LEU A 507 18.48 -9.11 22.16
CA LEU A 507 17.30 -8.34 22.56
C LEU A 507 16.21 -9.23 23.14
N ARG A 508 15.96 -10.41 22.55
CA ARG A 508 15.00 -11.37 23.11
C ARG A 508 15.41 -11.83 24.51
N ALA A 509 16.70 -12.04 24.76
CA ALA A 509 17.21 -12.40 26.09
C ALA A 509 17.04 -11.25 27.10
N ALA A 510 17.32 -10.00 26.70
CA ALA A 510 17.09 -8.83 27.54
C ALA A 510 15.60 -8.65 27.87
N ALA A 511 14.73 -8.74 26.86
CA ALA A 511 13.29 -8.67 27.03
C ALA A 511 12.75 -9.82 27.91
N ALA A 512 13.27 -11.04 27.77
CA ALA A 512 12.88 -12.17 28.62
C ALA A 512 13.31 -12.00 30.09
N SER A 513 14.35 -11.21 30.33
CA SER A 513 14.85 -10.90 31.68
C SER A 513 14.12 -9.70 32.32
N SER A 514 13.41 -8.91 31.52
CA SER A 514 12.59 -7.78 31.96
C SER A 514 11.12 -8.17 32.16
N SER A 515 10.50 -7.63 33.22
CA SER A 515 9.07 -7.82 33.47
C SER A 515 8.21 -7.08 32.43
N VAL A 516 7.19 -7.74 31.88
CA VAL A 516 6.19 -7.09 31.03
C VAL A 516 5.43 -6.06 31.87
N ARG A 517 5.41 -4.80 31.42
CA ARG A 517 4.75 -3.68 32.09
C ARG A 517 3.39 -3.38 31.44
N ALA A 518 2.50 -2.72 32.18
CA ALA A 518 1.22 -2.27 31.62
C ALA A 518 1.46 -1.22 30.53
N GLU A 519 0.61 -1.20 29.50
CA GLU A 519 0.78 -0.31 28.35
C GLU A 519 0.64 1.17 28.75
N GLU A 520 -0.21 1.45 29.73
CA GLU A 520 -0.41 2.77 30.30
C GLU A 520 0.86 3.27 31.00
N ASP A 521 1.52 2.42 31.79
CA ASP A 521 2.74 2.77 32.51
C ASP A 521 3.88 3.09 31.52
N VAL A 522 4.07 2.24 30.51
CA VAL A 522 5.08 2.48 29.46
C VAL A 522 4.81 3.78 28.72
N SER A 523 3.54 4.04 28.39
CA SER A 523 3.14 5.27 27.68
C SER A 523 3.33 6.53 28.53
N GLN A 524 3.07 6.45 29.83
CA GLN A 524 3.29 7.54 30.78
C GLN A 524 4.77 7.83 30.99
N ASP A 525 5.59 6.81 31.19
CA ASP A 525 7.04 6.94 31.30
C ASP A 525 7.65 7.51 30.03
N ALA A 526 7.24 6.99 28.87
CA ALA A 526 7.68 7.50 27.58
C ALA A 526 7.30 8.98 27.39
N ALA A 527 6.08 9.37 27.79
CA ALA A 527 5.65 10.77 27.77
C ALA A 527 6.43 11.65 28.77
N GLY A 528 6.81 11.09 29.92
CA GLY A 528 7.64 11.77 30.92
C GLY A 528 9.03 12.10 30.38
N VAL A 529 9.72 11.09 29.84
CA VAL A 529 11.08 11.24 29.28
C VAL A 529 11.06 12.11 28.01
N GLY A 530 10.08 11.90 27.14
CA GLY A 530 9.99 12.56 25.83
C GLY A 530 9.37 13.97 25.84
N ARG A 531 8.86 14.44 26.99
CA ARG A 531 8.05 15.68 27.12
C ARG A 531 8.67 16.89 26.42
N HIS A 532 9.97 17.13 26.63
CA HIS A 532 10.67 18.30 26.10
C HIS A 532 10.90 18.25 24.58
N PHE A 533 10.74 17.07 23.97
CA PHE A 533 10.91 16.85 22.53
C PHE A 533 9.58 16.56 21.83
N TRP A 534 8.45 16.71 22.52
CA TRP A 534 7.13 16.53 21.93
C TRP A 534 6.77 17.72 21.03
N GLN A 535 6.83 17.52 19.72
CA GLN A 535 6.53 18.51 18.68
C GLN A 535 5.04 18.56 18.27
N PRO A 536 4.59 19.62 17.56
CA PRO A 536 3.23 19.72 17.02
C PRO A 536 2.81 18.55 16.12
N GLY A 537 3.72 18.01 15.31
CA GLY A 537 3.47 16.86 14.45
C GLY A 537 3.00 15.62 15.21
N HIS A 538 3.50 15.41 16.44
CA HIS A 538 3.01 14.33 17.31
C HIS A 538 1.56 14.54 17.76
N ASN A 539 1.13 15.78 18.01
CA ASN A 539 -0.26 16.07 18.36
C ASN A 539 -1.20 15.83 17.18
N GLU A 540 -0.78 16.17 15.97
CA GLU A 540 -1.54 15.91 14.75
C GLU A 540 -1.71 14.42 14.51
N GLU A 541 -0.62 13.65 14.62
CA GLU A 541 -0.67 12.20 14.50
C GLU A 541 -1.53 11.56 15.61
N MET A 542 -1.40 12.00 16.87
CA MET A 542 -2.27 11.51 17.96
C MET A 542 -3.76 11.75 17.68
N LYS A 543 -4.13 12.94 17.15
CA LYS A 543 -5.53 13.22 16.76
C LYS A 543 -5.99 12.29 15.64
N VAL A 544 -5.14 11.99 14.67
CA VAL A 544 -5.44 11.01 13.60
C VAL A 544 -5.68 9.63 14.21
N LEU A 545 -4.85 9.22 15.17
CA LEU A 545 -4.97 7.93 15.84
C LEU A 545 -6.23 7.84 16.72
N GLU A 546 -6.57 8.88 17.45
CA GLU A 546 -7.81 8.96 18.23
C GLU A 546 -9.04 8.86 17.34
N ASN A 547 -9.04 9.56 16.19
CA ASN A 547 -10.13 9.46 15.21
C ASN A 547 -10.19 8.06 14.60
N LEU A 548 -9.05 7.43 14.30
CA LEU A 548 -9.00 6.07 13.79
C LEU A 548 -9.54 5.06 14.80
N ALA A 549 -9.18 5.19 16.08
CA ALA A 549 -9.68 4.33 17.15
C ALA A 549 -11.19 4.51 17.38
N LYS A 550 -11.69 5.76 17.33
CA LYS A 550 -13.14 6.06 17.38
C LYS A 550 -13.87 5.44 16.19
N ASP A 551 -13.29 5.55 15.00
CA ASP A 551 -13.84 4.98 13.77
C ASP A 551 -13.92 3.45 13.86
N ALA A 552 -12.86 2.80 14.35
CA ALA A 552 -12.82 1.35 14.57
C ALA A 552 -13.86 0.92 15.61
N ARG A 553 -14.01 1.66 16.72
CA ARG A 553 -15.04 1.39 17.75
C ARG A 553 -16.46 1.53 17.19
N LEU A 554 -16.73 2.58 16.42
CA LEU A 554 -18.03 2.76 15.75
C LEU A 554 -18.33 1.66 14.74
N GLU A 555 -17.31 1.22 14.01
CA GLU A 555 -17.42 0.14 13.04
C GLU A 555 -17.67 -1.23 13.72
N ALA A 556 -16.99 -1.49 14.84
CA ALA A 556 -17.25 -2.66 15.68
C ALA A 556 -18.66 -2.62 16.31
N TYR A 557 -19.13 -1.44 16.73
CA TYR A 557 -20.51 -1.27 17.23
C TYR A 557 -21.53 -1.58 16.14
N ALA A 558 -21.35 -1.02 14.94
CA ALA A 558 -22.25 -1.23 13.80
C ALA A 558 -22.37 -2.71 13.39
N ARG A 559 -21.31 -3.50 13.57
CA ARG A 559 -21.27 -4.94 13.27
C ARG A 559 -21.58 -5.85 14.46
N ASN A 560 -21.99 -5.28 15.59
CA ASN A 560 -22.28 -6.04 16.80
C ASN A 560 -21.07 -6.86 17.29
N HIS A 561 -19.86 -6.31 17.19
CA HIS A 561 -18.62 -6.91 17.73
C HIS A 561 -18.29 -6.42 19.14
N LEU A 562 -18.83 -5.27 19.55
CA LEU A 562 -18.63 -4.79 20.93
C LEU A 562 -19.47 -5.62 21.91
N LEU A 563 -18.86 -6.01 23.02
CA LEU A 563 -19.56 -6.64 24.14
C LEU A 563 -20.39 -5.60 24.89
N GLN A 564 -21.45 -6.04 25.59
CA GLN A 564 -22.29 -5.15 26.40
C GLN A 564 -21.50 -4.35 27.44
N THR A 565 -20.45 -4.96 28.01
CA THR A 565 -19.54 -4.32 28.95
C THR A 565 -18.68 -3.21 28.32
N GLU A 566 -18.47 -3.25 27.00
CA GLU A 566 -17.67 -2.28 26.25
C GLU A 566 -18.52 -1.15 25.65
N ILE A 567 -19.82 -1.41 25.48
CA ILE A 567 -20.81 -0.40 25.12
C ILE A 567 -21.09 0.49 26.34
N GLY A 568 -21.36 -0.13 27.50
CA GLY A 568 -21.63 0.60 28.74
C GLY A 568 -22.69 1.69 28.56
N ASP A 569 -22.45 2.86 29.18
CA ASP A 569 -23.32 4.03 29.07
C ASP A 569 -23.14 4.81 27.75
N ASP A 570 -22.10 4.51 26.97
CA ASP A 570 -21.79 5.19 25.69
C ASP A 570 -22.74 4.76 24.56
N GLY A 571 -23.63 3.80 24.78
CA GLY A 571 -24.44 3.18 23.72
C GLY A 571 -25.30 4.17 22.94
N GLU A 572 -25.91 5.16 23.62
CA GLU A 572 -26.71 6.19 22.94
C GLU A 572 -25.84 7.11 22.09
N ALA A 573 -24.68 7.52 22.61
CA ALA A 573 -23.73 8.36 21.88
C ALA A 573 -23.18 7.64 20.64
N LEU A 574 -22.82 6.36 20.76
CA LEU A 574 -22.36 5.53 19.64
C LEU A 574 -23.45 5.37 18.57
N CYS A 575 -24.70 5.21 18.98
CA CYS A 575 -25.84 5.14 18.06
C CYS A 575 -26.04 6.46 17.29
N GLN A 576 -26.00 7.59 17.99
CA GLN A 576 -26.11 8.93 17.38
C GLN A 576 -24.96 9.19 16.40
N ASP A 577 -23.72 8.87 16.78
CA ASP A 577 -22.53 9.01 15.93
C ASP A 577 -22.62 8.12 14.68
N LEU A 578 -23.10 6.88 14.83
CA LEU A 578 -23.32 5.97 13.72
C LEU A 578 -24.35 6.53 12.72
N GLN A 579 -25.48 7.04 13.22
CA GLN A 579 -26.52 7.64 12.38
C GLN A 579 -26.04 8.90 11.66
N ALA A 580 -25.31 9.78 12.36
CA ALA A 580 -24.71 10.97 11.76
C ALA A 580 -23.72 10.59 10.64
N ARG A 581 -22.92 9.54 10.86
CA ARG A 581 -21.95 9.04 9.90
C ARG A 581 -22.61 8.39 8.69
N GLN A 582 -23.65 7.57 8.89
CA GLN A 582 -24.45 7.01 7.79
C GLN A 582 -25.11 8.11 6.95
N SER A 583 -25.65 9.14 7.59
CA SER A 583 -26.25 10.29 6.90
C SER A 583 -25.23 11.06 6.05
N LYS A 584 -24.03 11.31 6.60
CA LYS A 584 -22.92 11.95 5.87
C LYS A 584 -22.45 11.10 4.69
N ARG A 585 -22.36 9.78 4.86
CA ARG A 585 -21.98 8.83 3.80
C ARG A 585 -22.98 8.82 2.65
N LYS A 586 -24.27 8.69 2.96
CA LYS A 586 -25.34 8.72 1.96
C LYS A 586 -25.28 9.99 1.10
N LYS A 587 -25.00 11.14 1.72
CA LYS A 587 -24.81 12.40 1.00
C LYS A 587 -23.61 12.35 0.04
N GLN A 588 -22.46 11.82 0.49
CA GLN A 588 -21.26 11.68 -0.35
C GLN A 588 -21.47 10.70 -1.51
N GLU A 589 -22.15 9.58 -1.27
CA GLU A 589 -22.50 8.60 -2.30
C GLU A 589 -23.44 9.20 -3.36
N ASP A 590 -24.45 9.98 -2.93
CA ASP A 590 -25.34 10.69 -3.83
C ASP A 590 -24.60 11.73 -4.69
N GLU A 591 -23.62 12.44 -4.11
CA GLU A 591 -22.75 13.37 -4.82
C GLU A 591 -21.86 12.65 -5.85
N HIS A 592 -21.22 11.54 -5.46
CA HIS A 592 -20.40 10.72 -6.36
C HIS A 592 -21.24 10.12 -7.50
N ARG A 593 -22.44 9.61 -7.21
CA ARG A 593 -23.35 9.07 -8.22
C ARG A 593 -23.74 10.14 -9.23
N ARG A 594 -24.07 11.36 -8.77
CA ARG A 594 -24.36 12.50 -9.66
C ARG A 594 -23.16 12.89 -10.52
N ALA A 595 -21.95 12.90 -9.94
CA ALA A 595 -20.72 13.19 -10.68
C ALA A 595 -20.44 12.13 -11.75
N PHE A 596 -20.59 10.85 -11.41
CA PHE A 596 -20.42 9.75 -12.34
C PHE A 596 -21.47 9.77 -13.47
N GLU A 597 -22.74 10.04 -13.15
CA GLU A 597 -23.79 10.22 -14.16
C GLU A 597 -23.47 11.40 -15.10
N LYS A 598 -22.96 12.51 -14.56
CA LYS A 598 -22.52 13.66 -15.36
C LYS A 598 -21.37 13.27 -16.30
N MET A 599 -20.36 12.55 -15.81
CA MET A 599 -19.26 12.02 -16.63
C MET A 599 -19.77 11.05 -17.70
N ARG A 600 -20.68 10.15 -17.35
CA ARG A 600 -21.29 9.20 -18.29
C ARG A 600 -22.10 9.91 -19.37
N ARG A 601 -22.81 11.00 -19.02
CA ARG A 601 -23.52 11.85 -20.00
C ARG A 601 -22.55 12.56 -20.94
N LEU A 602 -21.43 13.05 -20.42
CA LEU A 602 -20.37 13.69 -21.24
C LEU A 602 -19.63 12.69 -22.13
N ALA A 603 -19.53 11.43 -21.73
CA ALA A 603 -18.89 10.36 -22.49
C ALA A 603 -19.78 9.73 -23.58
N LYS A 604 -21.08 10.08 -23.65
CA LYS A 604 -21.94 9.64 -24.75
C LYS A 604 -21.50 10.32 -26.04
N ARG A 605 -21.09 9.53 -27.03
CA ARG A 605 -20.79 10.02 -28.38
C ARG A 605 -22.04 10.72 -28.95
N PRO A 606 -21.88 11.87 -29.65
CA PRO A 606 -22.99 12.46 -30.38
C PRO A 606 -23.57 11.44 -31.37
N ALA A 607 -24.89 11.28 -31.37
CA ALA A 607 -25.55 10.50 -32.40
C ALA A 607 -25.39 11.23 -33.74
N MET A 608 -25.07 10.50 -34.80
CA MET A 608 -25.00 11.07 -36.14
C MET A 608 -26.42 11.36 -36.63
N VAL A 609 -26.64 12.56 -37.18
CA VAL A 609 -27.89 12.97 -37.81
C VAL A 609 -27.81 12.59 -39.29
N VAL A 610 -28.81 11.88 -39.80
CA VAL A 610 -28.95 11.52 -41.22
C VAL A 610 -29.61 12.69 -41.96
N ASP A 611 -29.37 12.82 -43.27
CA ASP A 611 -29.87 13.94 -44.10
C ASP A 611 -29.34 15.32 -43.67
N ALA A 612 -28.13 15.35 -43.11
CA ALA A 612 -27.51 16.56 -42.59
C ALA A 612 -26.68 17.32 -43.64
N SER A 613 -26.46 18.61 -43.40
CA SER A 613 -25.59 19.46 -44.20
C SER A 613 -24.14 19.44 -43.69
N VAL A 614 -23.18 19.34 -44.59
CA VAL A 614 -21.76 19.17 -44.27
C VAL A 614 -20.92 20.23 -44.98
N TYR A 615 -20.10 20.95 -44.22
CA TYR A 615 -19.10 21.87 -44.75
C TYR A 615 -17.68 21.33 -44.55
N LEU A 616 -16.88 21.40 -45.62
CA LEU A 616 -15.50 20.91 -45.62
C LEU A 616 -14.49 22.02 -45.36
N HIS A 617 -13.69 21.83 -44.32
CA HIS A 617 -12.50 22.64 -44.03
C HIS A 617 -11.22 21.87 -44.40
N LEU A 618 -11.30 21.12 -45.50
CA LEU A 618 -10.18 20.41 -46.10
C LEU A 618 -9.64 21.33 -47.19
N GLY A 619 -8.36 21.72 -47.16
CA GLY A 619 -7.76 22.54 -48.23
C GLY A 619 -7.74 21.82 -49.59
N ASN A 620 -6.77 22.10 -50.46
CA ASN A 620 -6.61 21.44 -51.79
C ASN A 620 -6.24 19.93 -51.72
N ALA A 621 -6.86 19.16 -50.83
CA ALA A 621 -6.68 17.72 -50.65
C ALA A 621 -7.71 16.97 -51.52
N GLN A 622 -7.47 16.94 -52.83
CA GLN A 622 -8.35 16.29 -53.83
C GLN A 622 -8.70 14.83 -53.45
N HIS A 623 -7.74 14.10 -52.88
CA HIS A 623 -7.93 12.70 -52.46
C HIS A 623 -8.93 12.49 -51.33
N ALA A 624 -9.20 13.51 -50.50
CA ALA A 624 -10.17 13.41 -49.43
C ALA A 624 -11.63 13.52 -49.93
N LEU A 625 -11.83 14.04 -51.14
CA LEU A 625 -13.16 14.23 -51.73
C LEU A 625 -13.77 12.92 -52.25
N ASP A 626 -12.95 11.99 -52.76
CA ASP A 626 -13.43 10.72 -53.35
C ASP A 626 -13.99 9.76 -52.29
N ASP A 627 -13.26 9.58 -51.17
CA ASP A 627 -13.71 8.79 -50.02
C ASP A 627 -14.98 9.37 -49.40
N MET A 628 -15.09 10.70 -49.43
CA MET A 628 -16.22 11.40 -48.85
C MET A 628 -17.45 11.38 -49.76
N ALA A 629 -17.31 11.48 -51.09
CA ALA A 629 -18.42 11.35 -52.03
C ALA A 629 -19.18 10.02 -51.84
N SER A 630 -18.43 8.94 -51.59
CA SER A 630 -18.97 7.62 -51.28
C SER A 630 -19.68 7.56 -49.92
N ALA A 631 -19.26 8.36 -48.93
CA ALA A 631 -19.92 8.46 -47.63
C ALA A 631 -21.15 9.37 -47.66
N MET A 632 -21.08 10.49 -48.38
CA MET A 632 -22.19 11.44 -48.56
C MET A 632 -23.37 10.78 -49.25
N THR A 633 -23.12 9.96 -50.29
CA THR A 633 -24.17 9.20 -50.98
C THR A 633 -24.83 8.15 -50.08
N ARG A 634 -24.06 7.49 -49.20
CA ARG A 634 -24.59 6.47 -48.28
C ARG A 634 -25.44 7.03 -47.15
N GLN A 635 -25.17 8.26 -46.73
CA GLN A 635 -25.80 8.90 -45.56
C GLN A 635 -26.68 10.10 -45.94
N ASN A 636 -26.93 10.32 -47.23
CA ASN A 636 -27.67 11.45 -47.79
C ASN A 636 -27.18 12.83 -47.32
N PHE A 637 -25.87 13.01 -47.15
CA PHE A 637 -25.34 14.32 -46.76
C PHE A 637 -25.37 15.29 -47.94
N THR A 638 -25.72 16.55 -47.65
CA THR A 638 -25.65 17.65 -48.61
C THR A 638 -24.37 18.45 -48.38
N LEU A 639 -23.63 18.76 -49.45
CA LEU A 639 -22.42 19.59 -49.35
C LEU A 639 -22.84 21.05 -49.33
N SER A 640 -22.52 21.75 -48.24
CA SER A 640 -22.85 23.16 -48.10
C SER A 640 -21.87 24.04 -48.88
N GLU A 641 -22.40 25.11 -49.48
CA GLU A 641 -21.58 26.14 -50.13
C GLU A 641 -20.91 27.06 -49.11
N GLU A 642 -19.95 27.89 -49.56
CA GLU A 642 -19.23 28.84 -48.68
C GLU A 642 -20.17 29.87 -48.02
N SER A 643 -21.27 30.24 -48.67
CA SER A 643 -22.32 31.07 -48.08
C SER A 643 -23.13 30.37 -46.97
N GLU A 644 -23.04 29.04 -46.87
CA GLU A 644 -23.83 28.19 -45.98
C GLU A 644 -23.00 27.57 -44.83
N VAL A 645 -21.77 28.07 -44.63
CA VAL A 645 -20.89 27.62 -43.54
C VAL A 645 -21.62 27.61 -42.20
N LEU A 646 -22.32 28.68 -41.86
CA LEU A 646 -22.97 28.83 -40.55
C LEU A 646 -24.26 28.01 -40.41
N SER A 647 -24.86 27.55 -41.50
CA SER A 647 -26.07 26.70 -41.50
C SER A 647 -25.75 25.22 -41.55
N SER A 648 -24.46 24.85 -41.63
CA SER A 648 -24.03 23.46 -41.77
C SER A 648 -24.10 22.68 -40.45
N ASP A 649 -24.68 21.49 -40.47
CA ASP A 649 -24.81 20.62 -39.29
C ASP A 649 -23.45 20.04 -38.84
N TYR A 650 -22.57 19.76 -39.81
CA TYR A 650 -21.23 19.24 -39.59
C TYR A 650 -20.16 20.09 -40.26
N HIS A 651 -19.08 20.34 -39.52
CA HIS A 651 -17.82 20.89 -40.03
C HIS A 651 -16.76 19.79 -40.03
N VAL A 652 -16.32 19.39 -41.22
CA VAL A 652 -15.36 18.30 -41.38
C VAL A 652 -13.96 18.87 -41.56
N VAL A 653 -13.05 18.47 -40.67
CA VAL A 653 -11.62 18.83 -40.69
C VAL A 653 -10.75 17.59 -40.83
N ALA A 654 -9.53 17.74 -41.35
CA ALA A 654 -8.59 16.62 -41.43
C ALA A 654 -8.19 16.12 -40.03
N ARG A 655 -7.93 17.06 -39.13
CA ARG A 655 -7.56 16.80 -37.73
C ARG A 655 -8.20 17.85 -36.81
N LEU A 656 -8.80 17.40 -35.70
CA LEU A 656 -9.46 18.27 -34.74
C LEU A 656 -8.51 19.16 -33.94
N ASP A 657 -7.32 18.65 -33.61
CA ASP A 657 -6.29 19.39 -32.87
C ASP A 657 -5.67 20.51 -33.69
N ALA A 658 -5.70 20.39 -35.02
CA ALA A 658 -5.26 21.38 -35.99
C ALA A 658 -6.42 22.03 -36.76
N ALA A 659 -7.64 22.02 -36.21
CA ALA A 659 -8.82 22.57 -36.88
C ALA A 659 -8.65 24.08 -37.16
N PRO A 660 -8.96 24.55 -38.39
CA PRO A 660 -8.96 25.98 -38.71
C PRO A 660 -9.79 26.79 -37.71
N VAL A 661 -9.38 28.03 -37.45
CA VAL A 661 -10.10 28.91 -36.51
C VAL A 661 -11.53 29.12 -36.97
N GLN A 662 -11.75 29.29 -38.28
CA GLN A 662 -13.05 29.43 -38.92
C GLN A 662 -13.97 28.23 -38.62
N ALA A 663 -13.46 27.00 -38.75
CA ALA A 663 -14.22 25.78 -38.47
C ALA A 663 -14.66 25.70 -37.01
N ARG A 664 -13.73 26.00 -36.08
CA ARG A 664 -14.01 26.01 -34.64
C ARG A 664 -15.00 27.11 -34.28
N LEU A 665 -14.85 28.28 -34.89
CA LEU A 665 -15.69 29.44 -34.63
C LEU A 665 -17.12 29.22 -35.15
N ALA A 666 -17.27 28.77 -36.40
CA ALA A 666 -18.57 28.41 -36.97
C ALA A 666 -19.29 27.36 -36.11
N ALA A 667 -18.57 26.28 -35.74
CA ALA A 667 -19.13 25.21 -34.93
C ALA A 667 -19.59 25.70 -33.55
N ALA A 668 -18.79 26.52 -32.88
CA ALA A 668 -19.12 27.07 -31.58
C ALA A 668 -20.28 28.08 -31.63
N LEU A 669 -20.31 28.96 -32.63
CA LEU A 669 -21.34 29.98 -32.76
C LEU A 669 -22.73 29.36 -32.99
N CYS A 670 -22.81 28.42 -33.93
CA CYS A 670 -24.07 27.82 -34.34
C CYS A 670 -24.46 26.58 -33.53
N GLY A 671 -23.54 26.00 -32.76
CA GLY A 671 -23.79 24.80 -31.97
C GLY A 671 -23.79 23.53 -32.80
N THR A 672 -22.98 23.51 -33.85
CA THR A 672 -22.89 22.42 -34.81
C THR A 672 -21.72 21.51 -34.45
N ALA A 673 -21.62 20.36 -35.11
CA ALA A 673 -20.62 19.36 -34.80
C ALA A 673 -19.33 19.61 -35.59
N LEU A 674 -18.19 19.59 -34.91
CA LEU A 674 -16.87 19.60 -35.55
C LEU A 674 -16.30 18.18 -35.51
N CYS A 675 -16.04 17.57 -36.65
CA CYS A 675 -15.62 16.17 -36.73
C CYS A 675 -14.51 15.95 -37.76
N ASN A 676 -13.87 14.79 -37.69
CA ASN A 676 -12.95 14.36 -38.74
C ASN A 676 -13.67 13.52 -39.80
N MET A 677 -13.03 13.36 -40.95
CA MET A 677 -13.59 12.60 -42.07
C MET A 677 -13.96 11.15 -41.70
N MET A 678 -13.16 10.52 -40.84
CA MET A 678 -13.40 9.14 -40.37
C MET A 678 -14.73 9.00 -39.60
N TYR A 679 -15.16 10.05 -38.89
CA TYR A 679 -16.46 10.05 -38.21
C TYR A 679 -17.62 9.99 -39.19
N ILE A 680 -17.55 10.75 -40.28
CA ILE A 680 -18.55 10.76 -41.34
C ILE A 680 -18.53 9.43 -42.12
N THR A 681 -17.37 8.97 -42.56
CA THR A 681 -17.24 7.77 -43.41
C THR A 681 -17.61 6.48 -42.69
N SER A 682 -17.40 6.41 -41.36
CA SER A 682 -17.77 5.27 -40.51
C SER A 682 -19.20 5.33 -39.97
N SER A 683 -19.97 6.35 -40.34
CA SER A 683 -21.33 6.57 -39.80
C SER A 683 -21.36 6.71 -38.27
N GLY A 684 -20.37 7.42 -37.72
CA GLY A 684 -20.20 7.66 -36.28
C GLY A 684 -19.63 6.50 -35.47
N LYS A 685 -19.27 5.38 -36.10
CA LYS A 685 -18.68 4.21 -35.42
C LYS A 685 -17.23 4.43 -35.03
N ASP A 686 -16.47 5.11 -35.88
CA ASP A 686 -15.05 5.44 -35.71
C ASP A 686 -14.82 6.94 -35.88
N GLY A 687 -13.58 7.41 -35.71
CA GLY A 687 -13.25 8.83 -35.81
C GLY A 687 -13.64 9.64 -34.57
N THR A 688 -13.58 10.97 -34.71
CA THR A 688 -13.74 11.91 -33.60
C THR A 688 -14.70 13.03 -33.98
N CYS A 689 -15.56 13.40 -33.03
CA CYS A 689 -16.59 14.43 -33.21
C CYS A 689 -16.81 15.19 -31.90
N ILE A 690 -16.91 16.51 -32.00
CA ILE A 690 -17.18 17.44 -30.91
C ILE A 690 -18.48 18.16 -31.23
N ALA A 691 -19.53 17.91 -30.45
CA ALA A 691 -20.78 18.65 -30.54
C ALA A 691 -20.69 19.93 -29.70
N ASN A 692 -20.91 21.08 -30.32
CA ASN A 692 -20.87 22.37 -29.63
C ASN A 692 -22.28 22.79 -29.16
N LYS A 693 -22.33 23.60 -28.10
CA LYS A 693 -23.57 24.32 -27.74
C LYS A 693 -23.61 25.64 -28.49
N ARG A 694 -24.77 25.99 -29.04
CA ARG A 694 -25.00 27.23 -29.80
C ARG A 694 -24.71 28.47 -28.96
N ALA A 695 -23.54 29.09 -29.14
CA ALA A 695 -23.16 30.28 -28.39
C ALA A 695 -24.10 31.48 -28.65
N LEU A 696 -24.65 31.57 -29.87
CA LEU A 696 -25.62 32.60 -30.27
C LEU A 696 -26.93 32.59 -29.45
N SER A 697 -27.24 31.48 -28.77
CA SER A 697 -28.42 31.39 -27.89
C SER A 697 -28.27 32.19 -26.59
N ILE A 698 -27.03 32.47 -26.17
CA ILE A 698 -26.72 33.22 -24.96
C ILE A 698 -26.69 34.71 -25.29
N GLN A 699 -27.37 35.54 -24.50
CA GLN A 699 -27.34 36.98 -24.70
C GLN A 699 -25.94 37.55 -24.47
N ARG A 700 -25.35 38.16 -25.50
CA ARG A 700 -24.01 38.78 -25.44
C ARG A 700 -24.02 40.11 -26.17
N ARG A 701 -23.18 41.03 -25.71
CA ARG A 701 -22.83 42.26 -26.43
C ARG A 701 -21.37 42.13 -26.85
N ILE A 702 -21.06 42.54 -28.07
CA ILE A 702 -19.75 42.28 -28.68
C ILE A 702 -19.27 43.53 -29.36
N TRP A 703 -18.02 43.88 -29.11
CA TRP A 703 -17.30 44.89 -29.87
C TRP A 703 -16.20 44.18 -30.66
N ILE A 704 -16.10 44.51 -31.95
CA ILE A 704 -15.06 43.99 -32.84
C ILE A 704 -14.11 45.17 -33.10
N SER A 705 -12.85 45.01 -32.75
CA SER A 705 -11.85 46.06 -32.92
C SER A 705 -11.44 46.21 -34.39
N GLU A 706 -11.09 47.43 -34.79
CA GLU A 706 -10.59 47.72 -36.13
C GLU A 706 -9.33 46.91 -36.50
N PRO A 707 -8.33 46.72 -35.60
CA PRO A 707 -7.20 45.83 -35.88
C PRO A 707 -7.63 44.39 -36.16
N PHE A 708 -8.64 43.87 -35.45
CA PHE A 708 -9.12 42.51 -35.69
C PHE A 708 -9.78 42.35 -37.06
N LEU A 709 -10.55 43.36 -37.50
CA LEU A 709 -11.13 43.40 -38.85
C LEU A 709 -10.05 43.37 -39.94
N LEU A 710 -8.92 44.03 -39.70
CA LEU A 710 -7.80 44.09 -40.65
C LEU A 710 -6.92 42.84 -40.64
N GLU A 711 -6.61 42.30 -39.46
CA GLU A 711 -5.72 41.13 -39.30
C GLU A 711 -6.41 39.80 -39.60
N LYS A 712 -7.72 39.72 -39.37
CA LYS A 712 -8.55 38.50 -39.44
C LYS A 712 -9.89 38.74 -40.15
N PRO A 713 -9.87 39.18 -41.42
CA PRO A 713 -11.09 39.56 -42.13
C PRO A 713 -12.08 38.41 -42.25
N ALA A 714 -11.63 37.19 -42.54
CA ALA A 714 -12.49 36.02 -42.69
C ALA A 714 -13.21 35.64 -41.38
N GLU A 715 -12.52 35.68 -40.25
CA GLU A 715 -13.13 35.41 -38.93
C GLU A 715 -14.08 36.53 -38.49
N ALA A 716 -13.75 37.78 -38.81
CA ALA A 716 -14.61 38.92 -38.52
C ALA A 716 -15.89 38.89 -39.35
N ASP A 717 -15.80 38.58 -40.64
CA ASP A 717 -16.95 38.41 -41.53
C ASP A 717 -17.85 37.28 -41.05
N LEU A 718 -17.27 36.13 -40.67
CA LEU A 718 -18.02 35.00 -40.12
C LEU A 718 -18.76 35.38 -38.82
N LEU A 719 -18.13 36.16 -37.93
CA LEU A 719 -18.77 36.68 -36.72
C LEU A 719 -19.93 37.62 -37.04
N LEU A 720 -19.73 38.56 -37.97
CA LEU A 720 -20.76 39.51 -38.38
C LEU A 720 -21.95 38.80 -39.04
N GLN A 721 -21.67 37.84 -39.92
CA GLN A 721 -22.70 36.97 -40.50
C GLN A 721 -23.45 36.19 -39.42
N ALA A 722 -22.75 35.56 -38.46
CA ALA A 722 -23.36 34.82 -37.38
C ALA A 722 -24.25 35.69 -36.47
N ILE A 723 -23.84 36.94 -36.23
CA ILE A 723 -24.65 37.90 -35.47
C ILE A 723 -25.93 38.28 -36.23
N SER A 724 -25.87 38.33 -37.56
CA SER A 724 -27.02 38.66 -38.42
C SER A 724 -28.03 37.52 -38.59
N ILE A 725 -27.70 36.29 -38.20
CA ILE A 725 -28.61 35.13 -38.29
C ILE A 725 -29.86 35.33 -37.43
N ASN A 726 -31.03 35.03 -38.00
CA ASN A 726 -32.30 35.00 -37.28
C ASN A 726 -32.22 34.07 -36.05
N GLY A 727 -32.46 34.64 -34.86
CA GLY A 727 -32.34 33.94 -33.58
C GLY A 727 -31.01 34.15 -32.85
N SER A 728 -30.11 34.98 -33.37
CA SER A 728 -28.94 35.46 -32.61
C SER A 728 -29.35 36.41 -31.49
N ASN A 729 -28.94 36.08 -30.25
CA ASN A 729 -29.07 36.96 -29.09
C ASN A 729 -27.83 37.86 -28.90
N TRP A 730 -26.90 37.85 -29.86
CA TRP A 730 -25.71 38.67 -29.84
C TRP A 730 -26.00 40.04 -30.46
N ARG A 731 -25.41 41.10 -29.91
CA ARG A 731 -25.56 42.48 -30.41
C ARG A 731 -24.21 43.15 -30.52
N VAL A 732 -23.90 43.70 -31.69
CA VAL A 732 -22.68 44.52 -31.89
C VAL A 732 -22.87 45.85 -31.18
N VAL A 733 -21.85 46.29 -30.44
CA VAL A 733 -21.78 47.64 -29.88
C VAL A 733 -20.73 48.45 -30.64
N PRO A 734 -20.99 49.75 -30.93
CA PRO A 734 -20.17 50.53 -31.85
C PRO A 734 -18.80 50.92 -31.25
N GLU A 735 -18.70 51.05 -29.94
CA GLU A 735 -17.48 51.53 -29.27
C GLU A 735 -17.11 50.66 -28.07
N GLN A 736 -15.80 50.51 -27.83
CA GLN A 736 -15.24 49.80 -26.68
C GLN A 736 -15.65 50.43 -25.34
N THR A 737 -15.85 51.75 -25.32
CA THR A 737 -16.27 52.56 -24.16
C THR A 737 -17.56 52.06 -23.52
N TRP A 738 -18.40 51.33 -24.27
CA TRP A 738 -19.61 50.68 -23.78
C TRP A 738 -19.35 49.66 -22.66
N PHE A 739 -18.19 48.99 -22.66
CA PHE A 739 -17.80 48.02 -21.62
C PHE A 739 -17.02 48.63 -20.45
N ILE A 740 -16.55 49.88 -20.58
CA ILE A 740 -15.77 50.56 -19.54
C ILE A 740 -16.68 51.35 -18.59
N THR A 741 -17.88 51.71 -19.06
CA THR A 741 -18.84 52.59 -18.35
C THR A 741 -19.97 51.84 -17.63
N ARG A 742 -19.99 50.50 -17.70
CA ARG A 742 -20.90 49.59 -17.00
C ARG A 742 -20.13 48.43 -16.40
#